data_AF-A0AB37XHU2-F1
#
_entry.id   AF-A0AB37XHU2-F1
#
_cell.length_a   1.000
_cell.length_b   1.000
_cell.length_c   1.000
_cell.angle_alpha   90.00
_cell.angle_beta   90.00
_cell.angle_gamma   90.00
#
_symmetry.space_group_name_H-M   'P 1'
#
loop_
_entity.id
_entity.type
_entity.pdbx_description
1 polymer ?
#
loop_
_entity_poly.entity_id
_entity_poly.type
_entity_poly.pdbx_seq_one_letter_code
_entity_poly.pdbx_strand_id
1 'polypeptide(L)'
;MAAALLLAVPAGGPAGGAAAQPVAVAADRPLSITYVARDWPQYSDIMANKARNNIQESLRDLGPDSNYSSSEAVSAQKEAAGTPLPPCEPLTDWTFSTGTGYTGRTPATENLSTVTGPIRQDITTGAGTPELDAQGEPTGRTLQGAVTVELTAAEQQALAANRLSVQGGTPGAPLNGKQQQYGFGALRCAQDSLNGDNVERVTFPSGARHVFCYYYAVTPPPGAGTIRVVKHIDGAGQGDFRYDGNLSYADTDNDGVNDFVLSARSGQDASQSFIRGESDIDTNPWVFKEYVPPGSGWERENPIVCAAVSASGGAGSSQIRTDSAGEVRVGLVEGETVTCTYTNRRTGGPGVLAKQTLGSTGTFDIGLETPPGAPPAEPGPTTTTEEGVPVQVVGSQDTPVGTYTAVERKPAPDGRGTWELTSAVCDGQDVPVVDAGDSWRASHEVTGGENPQCLLTDTFTPGGAISVEKTTEGATGTFGYAVVPHPATRGPADGDTEYRGTAVTTEQDTATPAVREDGAAGPLATGLEVDDAMRYTVQEFLPPDTAEGRWQATGVECEGAEAGDMTPGSTSVELRLTPENPTPTCRFTNVYVPAGTLDVVKTTSGDQELRPDAARVKLECADGTEETGEIAPGQTEAALPRRAFNDDTTCTVTEPADGAAEDATVTTTAQLSVDGGDPVPVTLGRPFPVRTGQSAVVTVTNTFTGPSPTPTPTPTPTPTPSPTETPTPSPSPTETPTPTPTHTPEPTHSPSHPGELPDTGQSSGSMLPLAALAGTLALAGLVLLIVLRRRRTG
;
A
#
# COMPACT_ATOMS: atom_id res chain seq x y z
N MET A 1 49.73 62.99 37.99
CA MET A 1 50.30 63.56 39.23
C MET A 1 51.55 62.76 39.59
N ALA A 2 52.66 63.47 39.88
CA ALA A 2 53.91 63.06 40.54
C ALA A 2 54.66 61.82 39.99
N ALA A 3 55.80 61.93 39.29
CA ALA A 3 57.13 62.48 39.65
C ALA A 3 57.99 61.55 40.55
N ALA A 4 59.00 60.96 39.90
CA ALA A 4 60.41 60.74 40.29
C ALA A 4 60.77 59.97 41.58
N LEU A 5 61.65 58.96 41.44
CA LEU A 5 62.97 59.00 42.09
C LEU A 5 63.97 58.01 41.45
N LEU A 6 65.02 58.54 40.82
CA LEU A 6 66.28 57.85 40.56
C LEU A 6 67.17 57.95 41.81
N LEU A 7 67.91 56.89 42.13
CA LEU A 7 69.16 56.95 42.87
C LEU A 7 70.24 56.24 42.05
N ALA A 8 71.23 57.01 41.62
CA ALA A 8 72.46 56.60 40.95
C ALA A 8 73.60 56.42 41.96
N VAL A 9 74.75 55.87 41.51
CA VAL A 9 76.17 56.24 41.81
C VAL A 9 77.10 55.05 41.44
N PRO A 10 78.34 55.27 40.93
CA PRO A 10 78.63 55.03 39.52
C PRO A 10 79.88 54.17 39.27
N ALA A 11 80.16 54.00 37.99
CA ALA A 11 81.33 53.39 37.39
C ALA A 11 82.65 54.16 37.67
N GLY A 12 83.74 53.40 37.79
CA GLY A 12 85.10 53.84 37.47
C GLY A 12 85.61 53.03 36.28
N GLY A 13 85.95 53.72 35.17
CA GLY A 13 86.87 53.19 34.14
C GLY A 13 88.32 53.62 34.44
N PRO A 14 89.27 53.58 33.48
CA PRO A 14 89.19 53.02 32.12
C PRO A 14 90.47 52.24 31.69
N ALA A 15 90.50 51.86 30.40
CA ALA A 15 91.66 51.75 29.50
C ALA A 15 91.97 50.35 28.95
N GLY A 16 91.82 50.22 27.63
CA GLY A 16 92.26 49.07 26.85
C GLY A 16 91.53 48.96 25.51
N GLY A 17 91.54 50.02 24.70
CA GLY A 17 91.01 49.97 23.34
C GLY A 17 91.88 49.10 22.44
N ALA A 18 91.26 48.08 21.85
CA ALA A 18 91.64 47.54 20.56
C ALA A 18 90.38 47.60 19.69
N ALA A 19 90.51 48.31 18.57
CA ALA A 19 89.42 48.59 17.65
C ALA A 19 88.71 47.30 17.20
N ALA A 20 87.39 47.27 17.38
CA ALA A 20 86.53 46.39 16.62
C ALA A 20 86.76 46.73 15.13
N GLN A 21 87.21 45.73 14.37
CA GLN A 21 87.30 45.86 12.94
C GLN A 21 85.92 46.21 12.36
N PRO A 22 85.86 47.04 11.30
CA PRO A 22 84.60 47.32 10.64
C PRO A 22 84.02 46.00 10.13
N VAL A 23 82.78 45.73 10.53
CA VAL A 23 81.93 44.68 9.96
C VAL A 23 81.97 44.85 8.45
N ALA A 24 82.52 43.86 7.76
CA ALA A 24 82.53 43.82 6.32
C ALA A 24 81.09 43.89 5.82
N VAL A 25 80.85 44.84 4.93
CA VAL A 25 79.68 44.90 4.05
C VAL A 25 79.44 43.51 3.48
N ALA A 26 78.19 43.03 3.58
CA ALA A 26 77.74 41.74 3.05
C ALA A 26 78.28 41.50 1.63
N ALA A 27 79.31 40.66 1.53
CA ALA A 27 79.63 39.98 0.29
C ALA A 27 78.51 38.97 0.03
N ASP A 28 78.10 38.83 -1.22
CA ASP A 28 77.05 37.92 -1.68
C ASP A 28 77.45 36.48 -1.34
N ARG A 29 77.08 35.99 -0.13
CA ARG A 29 77.43 34.65 0.33
C ARG A 29 76.73 33.61 -0.56
N PRO A 30 77.42 32.53 -0.95
CA PRO A 30 76.81 31.48 -1.75
C PRO A 30 75.64 30.86 -0.97
N LEU A 31 74.62 30.43 -1.72
CA LEU A 31 73.53 29.66 -1.13
C LEU A 31 74.10 28.39 -0.51
N SER A 32 73.68 28.07 0.72
CA SER A 32 74.15 26.90 1.45
C SER A 32 73.01 26.16 2.13
N ILE A 33 73.21 24.86 2.37
CA ILE A 33 72.27 24.01 3.08
C ILE A 33 73.02 23.30 4.20
N THR A 34 72.46 23.32 5.41
CA THR A 34 72.91 22.43 6.50
C THR A 34 72.04 21.18 6.53
N TYR A 35 72.66 20.04 6.30
CA TYR A 35 72.04 18.72 6.41
C TYR A 35 72.32 18.16 7.80
N VAL A 36 71.27 17.71 8.48
CA VAL A 36 71.33 17.14 9.84
C VAL A 36 70.68 15.76 9.79
N ALA A 37 71.32 14.75 10.37
CA ALA A 37 70.75 13.41 10.49
C ALA A 37 70.69 13.00 11.97
N ARG A 38 69.57 12.38 12.34
CA ARG A 38 69.24 11.96 13.71
C ARG A 38 68.62 10.58 13.72
N ASP A 39 68.87 9.79 14.75
CA ASP A 39 68.12 8.56 15.01
C ASP A 39 67.37 8.59 16.34
N TRP A 40 66.25 7.86 16.36
CA TRP A 40 65.34 7.71 17.48
C TRP A 40 65.06 6.24 17.81
N PRO A 41 64.76 5.90 19.08
CA PRO A 41 64.33 4.57 19.44
C PRO A 41 62.92 4.22 18.92
N GLN A 42 62.04 5.21 18.75
CA GLN A 42 60.64 4.99 18.35
C GLN A 42 60.17 6.02 17.31
N TYR A 43 59.27 5.60 16.41
CA TYR A 43 58.62 6.48 15.44
C TYR A 43 57.76 7.57 16.12
N SER A 44 57.12 7.23 17.23
CA SER A 44 56.29 8.14 18.03
C SER A 44 57.07 9.30 18.68
N ASP A 45 58.40 9.25 18.65
CA ASP A 45 59.25 10.33 19.16
C ASP A 45 59.60 11.35 18.07
N ILE A 46 59.42 11.00 16.80
CA ILE A 46 59.71 11.88 15.67
C ILE A 46 58.53 12.82 15.47
N MET A 47 58.77 14.13 15.53
CA MET A 47 57.76 15.12 15.13
C MET A 47 57.28 14.81 13.70
N ALA A 48 55.98 14.65 13.51
CA ALA A 48 55.41 14.35 12.22
C ALA A 48 55.27 15.60 11.36
N ASN A 49 55.21 15.42 10.04
CA ASN A 49 54.84 16.52 9.16
C ASN A 49 53.30 16.66 9.20
N LYS A 50 52.77 17.88 9.03
CA LYS A 50 51.35 18.19 9.27
C LYS A 50 50.36 17.42 8.40
N ALA A 51 50.75 17.02 7.20
CA ALA A 51 49.95 16.21 6.30
C ALA A 51 50.11 14.73 6.70
N ARG A 52 49.34 14.38 7.72
CA ARG A 52 48.99 13.03 8.12
C ARG A 52 48.29 12.32 6.96
N ASN A 53 49.03 11.49 6.22
CA ASN A 53 48.50 10.77 5.07
C ASN A 53 49.25 9.46 4.80
N ASN A 54 48.77 8.68 3.83
CA ASN A 54 49.39 7.41 3.42
C ASN A 54 50.50 7.55 2.35
N ILE A 55 50.85 8.79 1.98
CA ILE A 55 52.03 9.08 1.14
C ILE A 55 53.29 8.98 1.99
N GLN A 56 53.22 9.42 3.26
CA GLN A 56 54.29 9.24 4.24
C GLN A 56 54.88 7.83 4.17
N GLU A 57 56.21 7.78 4.19
CA GLU A 57 56.98 6.58 3.89
C GLU A 57 57.47 5.88 5.17
N SER A 58 57.05 6.35 6.35
CA SER A 58 57.35 5.74 7.64
C SER A 58 56.57 4.43 7.86
N LEU A 59 57.22 3.45 8.48
CA LEU A 59 56.60 2.14 8.76
C LEU A 59 55.61 2.19 9.93
N ARG A 60 55.69 3.22 10.78
CA ARG A 60 54.74 3.50 11.86
C ARG A 60 54.30 4.96 11.83
N ASP A 61 53.18 5.25 12.48
CA ASP A 61 52.74 6.63 12.67
C ASP A 61 53.76 7.37 13.54
N LEU A 62 54.00 8.62 13.18
CA LEU A 62 54.99 9.48 13.82
C LEU A 62 54.39 10.14 15.08
N GLY A 63 55.25 10.75 15.89
CA GLY A 63 54.90 11.53 17.08
C GLY A 63 54.08 12.79 16.79
N PRO A 64 53.98 13.77 17.71
CA PRO A 64 53.13 14.96 17.55
C PRO A 64 53.31 15.71 16.23
N ASP A 65 52.23 16.38 15.78
CA ASP A 65 52.28 17.20 14.56
C ASP A 65 53.34 18.30 14.63
N SER A 66 53.86 18.63 13.46
CA SER A 66 54.85 19.69 13.30
C SER A 66 54.42 21.02 13.90
N ASN A 67 55.34 21.65 14.65
CA ASN A 67 55.17 22.96 15.25
C ASN A 67 55.44 24.14 14.26
N TYR A 68 55.64 23.85 12.98
CA TYR A 68 55.81 24.85 11.93
C TYR A 68 54.47 25.34 11.39
N SER A 69 54.38 26.61 11.04
CA SER A 69 53.32 27.10 10.15
C SER A 69 53.59 26.65 8.70
N SER A 70 52.56 26.64 7.87
CA SER A 70 52.70 26.19 6.46
C SER A 70 53.77 27.01 5.74
N SER A 71 54.72 26.31 5.11
CA SER A 71 55.86 26.90 4.38
C SER A 71 56.83 27.72 5.24
N GLU A 72 56.79 27.56 6.56
CA GLU A 72 57.78 28.16 7.45
C GLU A 72 59.16 27.52 7.25
N ALA A 73 60.20 28.35 7.32
CA ALA A 73 61.57 27.88 7.19
C ALA A 73 61.95 26.90 8.32
N VAL A 74 62.52 25.76 7.95
CA VAL A 74 63.03 24.77 8.91
C VAL A 74 64.14 25.41 9.75
N SER A 75 64.15 25.20 11.06
CA SER A 75 65.14 25.77 11.99
C SER A 75 65.54 24.79 13.09
N ALA A 76 66.80 24.87 13.52
CA ALA A 76 67.30 24.04 14.62
C ALA A 76 66.50 24.21 15.92
N GLN A 77 66.05 25.43 16.21
CA GLN A 77 65.25 25.71 17.41
C GLN A 77 63.90 24.99 17.39
N LYS A 78 63.18 25.02 16.27
CA LYS A 78 61.86 24.39 16.16
C LYS A 78 61.95 22.88 16.09
N GLU A 79 62.94 22.33 15.39
CA GLU A 79 63.21 20.89 15.41
C GLU A 79 63.51 20.38 16.83
N ALA A 80 64.31 21.13 17.61
CA ALA A 80 64.60 20.77 18.99
C ALA A 80 63.38 20.92 19.91
N ALA A 81 62.50 21.88 19.65
CA ALA A 81 61.30 22.11 20.47
C ALA A 81 60.15 21.13 20.16
N GLY A 82 60.07 20.65 18.92
CA GLY A 82 58.97 19.79 18.45
C GLY A 82 59.20 18.30 18.64
N THR A 83 60.43 17.89 18.95
CA THR A 83 60.80 16.49 19.14
C THR A 83 61.02 16.22 20.65
N PRO A 84 60.16 15.44 21.34
CA PRO A 84 60.22 15.22 22.80
C PRO A 84 61.51 14.53 23.29
N LEU A 85 61.77 14.52 24.61
CA LEU A 85 62.96 13.90 25.23
C LEU A 85 62.81 12.36 25.38
N PRO A 86 63.92 11.57 25.39
CA PRO A 86 65.35 11.96 25.48
C PRO A 86 65.91 12.50 24.16
N PRO A 87 67.00 13.28 24.11
CA PRO A 87 67.48 13.86 22.86
C PRO A 87 67.85 12.79 21.82
N CYS A 88 67.53 13.04 20.54
CA CYS A 88 67.96 12.20 19.43
C CYS A 88 69.48 12.07 19.35
N GLU A 89 69.92 10.86 19.01
CA GLU A 89 71.34 10.61 18.78
C GLU A 89 71.77 11.21 17.42
N PRO A 90 72.94 11.86 17.35
CA PRO A 90 73.47 12.36 16.08
C PRO A 90 73.89 11.21 15.16
N LEU A 91 73.37 11.18 13.94
CA LEU A 91 73.84 10.25 12.91
C LEU A 91 75.01 10.87 12.13
N THR A 92 76.21 10.35 12.36
CA THR A 92 77.38 10.62 11.53
C THR A 92 77.45 9.62 10.37
N ASP A 93 78.19 10.00 9.32
CA ASP A 93 78.37 9.19 8.12
C ASP A 93 77.05 8.85 7.42
N TRP A 94 76.05 9.75 7.54
CA TRP A 94 74.80 9.67 6.80
C TRP A 94 74.91 10.52 5.53
N THR A 95 74.78 9.88 4.37
CA THR A 95 74.85 10.55 3.08
C THR A 95 73.47 11.04 2.64
N PHE A 96 73.45 12.25 2.10
CA PHE A 96 72.35 12.86 1.37
C PHE A 96 72.71 12.98 -0.11
N SER A 97 71.69 13.10 -0.94
CA SER A 97 71.85 13.38 -2.36
C SER A 97 70.89 14.45 -2.85
N THR A 98 71.28 15.13 -3.92
CA THR A 98 70.45 16.12 -4.61
C THR A 98 70.16 15.69 -6.04
N GLY A 99 69.03 16.13 -6.58
CA GLY A 99 68.58 15.83 -7.93
C GLY A 99 67.65 16.89 -8.51
N THR A 100 67.06 16.59 -9.66
CA THR A 100 66.19 17.51 -10.42
C THR A 100 64.71 17.15 -10.37
N GLY A 101 64.35 16.15 -9.57
CA GLY A 101 63.02 15.57 -9.41
C GLY A 101 63.06 14.32 -8.54
N TYR A 102 61.98 13.53 -8.56
CA TYR A 102 61.87 12.29 -7.80
C TYR A 102 61.08 11.23 -8.56
N THR A 103 61.19 9.98 -8.13
CA THR A 103 60.33 8.86 -8.54
C THR A 103 59.69 8.25 -7.31
N GLY A 104 58.49 7.69 -7.48
CA GLY A 104 57.76 7.05 -6.40
C GLY A 104 58.43 5.78 -5.88
N ARG A 105 58.00 5.38 -4.68
CA ARG A 105 58.46 4.20 -3.95
C ARG A 105 58.22 2.88 -4.66
N THR A 106 59.17 1.96 -4.50
CA THR A 106 59.08 0.56 -4.97
C THR A 106 59.68 -0.39 -3.93
N PRO A 107 59.38 -1.69 -3.98
CA PRO A 107 60.07 -2.67 -3.14
C PRO A 107 61.60 -2.65 -3.31
N ALA A 108 62.10 -2.35 -4.52
CA ALA A 108 63.54 -2.24 -4.79
C ALA A 108 64.20 -1.02 -4.14
N THR A 109 63.42 -0.04 -3.70
CA THR A 109 63.89 1.17 -3.02
C THR A 109 63.48 1.19 -1.55
N GLU A 110 63.25 0.01 -0.95
CA GLU A 110 62.80 -0.15 0.43
C GLU A 110 61.46 0.57 0.71
N ASN A 111 60.63 0.70 -0.33
CA ASN A 111 59.40 1.49 -0.34
C ASN A 111 59.59 2.98 -0.01
N LEU A 112 60.76 3.53 -0.30
CA LEU A 112 61.06 4.96 -0.22
C LEU A 112 61.14 5.61 -1.61
N SER A 113 60.73 6.86 -1.72
CA SER A 113 60.96 7.69 -2.90
C SER A 113 62.44 8.00 -3.06
N THR A 114 62.86 8.23 -4.30
CA THR A 114 64.27 8.50 -4.65
C THR A 114 64.39 9.67 -5.61
N VAL A 115 65.49 10.44 -5.52
CA VAL A 115 65.71 11.56 -6.44
C VAL A 115 66.04 11.07 -7.85
N THR A 116 65.57 11.81 -8.86
CA THR A 116 65.88 11.56 -10.29
C THR A 116 66.79 12.65 -10.85
N GLY A 117 67.61 12.29 -11.84
CA GLY A 117 68.66 13.17 -12.37
C GLY A 117 69.61 13.64 -11.27
N PRO A 118 70.33 12.72 -10.60
CA PRO A 118 71.18 13.06 -9.46
C PRO A 118 72.25 14.07 -9.86
N ILE A 119 72.42 15.10 -9.04
CA ILE A 119 73.40 16.17 -9.20
C ILE A 119 74.59 15.93 -8.26
N ARG A 120 74.31 15.60 -6.99
CA ARG A 120 75.33 15.41 -5.95
C ARG A 120 74.96 14.24 -5.04
N GLN A 121 75.94 13.44 -4.61
CA GLN A 121 75.74 12.24 -3.77
C GLN A 121 76.84 12.05 -2.71
N ASP A 122 77.65 13.08 -2.47
CA ASP A 122 78.80 13.08 -1.55
C ASP A 122 78.59 14.01 -0.34
N ILE A 123 77.32 14.29 0.00
CA ILE A 123 76.96 15.15 1.14
C ILE A 123 76.83 14.25 2.37
N THR A 124 77.87 14.15 3.19
CA THR A 124 77.88 13.23 4.33
C THR A 124 77.99 13.98 5.67
N THR A 125 77.12 13.65 6.62
CA THR A 125 77.12 14.25 7.97
C THR A 125 78.40 13.90 8.73
N GLY A 126 78.99 14.90 9.39
CA GLY A 126 80.13 14.72 10.29
C GLY A 126 79.72 14.75 11.76
N ALA A 127 80.71 14.69 12.66
CA ALA A 127 80.49 14.82 14.11
C ALA A 127 79.71 16.10 14.47
N GLY A 128 79.98 17.20 13.77
CA GLY A 128 79.14 18.40 13.81
C GLY A 128 79.63 19.54 12.93
N THR A 129 78.79 20.57 12.78
CA THR A 129 79.06 21.78 11.98
C THR A 129 78.54 23.02 12.73
N PRO A 130 79.09 24.23 12.52
CA PRO A 130 78.51 25.46 13.07
C PRO A 130 77.04 25.62 12.65
N GLU A 131 76.17 25.96 13.60
CA GLU A 131 74.78 26.34 13.31
C GLU A 131 74.77 27.72 12.63
N LEU A 132 74.16 27.83 11.46
CA LEU A 132 74.02 29.09 10.73
C LEU A 132 72.61 29.66 10.87
N ASP A 133 72.50 30.99 10.82
CA ASP A 133 71.23 31.70 10.66
C ASP A 133 70.80 31.75 9.18
N ALA A 134 69.64 32.35 8.90
CA ALA A 134 69.07 32.42 7.55
C ALA A 134 69.96 33.19 6.54
N GLN A 135 70.91 34.01 7.01
CA GLN A 135 71.86 34.75 6.18
C GLN A 135 73.17 33.96 5.97
N GLY A 136 73.30 32.79 6.60
CA GLY A 136 74.49 31.96 6.58
C GLY A 136 75.55 32.41 7.58
N GLU A 137 75.19 33.18 8.60
CA GLU A 137 76.12 33.61 9.66
C GLU A 137 76.12 32.61 10.83
N PRO A 138 77.28 32.25 11.40
CA PRO A 138 77.32 31.39 12.57
C PRO A 138 76.61 31.99 13.78
N THR A 139 75.72 31.22 14.41
CA THR A 139 75.00 31.63 15.63
C THR A 139 75.83 31.48 16.91
N GLY A 140 77.00 30.84 16.81
CA GLY A 140 77.86 30.47 17.94
C GLY A 140 77.55 29.08 18.54
N ARG A 141 76.55 28.36 18.00
CA ARG A 141 76.21 26.98 18.37
C ARG A 141 76.80 25.97 17.39
N THR A 142 76.84 24.69 17.79
CA THR A 142 77.28 23.58 16.95
C THR A 142 76.17 22.54 16.84
N LEU A 143 75.79 22.17 15.63
CA LEU A 143 74.87 21.08 15.35
C LEU A 143 75.68 19.78 15.20
N GLN A 144 75.42 18.81 16.06
CA GLN A 144 76.01 17.47 15.96
C GLN A 144 75.37 16.67 14.82
N GLY A 145 76.07 15.68 14.25
CA GLY A 145 75.50 14.80 13.21
C GLY A 145 75.08 15.57 11.96
N ALA A 146 75.88 16.56 11.55
CA ALA A 146 75.50 17.53 10.55
C ALA A 146 76.66 17.94 9.64
N VAL A 147 76.32 18.46 8.46
CA VAL A 147 77.27 19.04 7.50
C VAL A 147 76.64 20.25 6.82
N THR A 148 77.41 21.31 6.62
CA THR A 148 76.99 22.46 5.82
C THR A 148 77.76 22.47 4.51
N VAL A 149 77.03 22.55 3.39
CA VAL A 149 77.64 22.62 2.06
C VAL A 149 77.06 23.79 1.27
N GLU A 150 77.91 24.40 0.44
CA GLU A 150 77.48 25.39 -0.55
C GLU A 150 76.87 24.68 -1.77
N LEU A 151 75.85 25.30 -2.38
CA LEU A 151 75.24 24.79 -3.61
C LEU A 151 76.23 24.92 -4.76
N THR A 152 76.44 23.81 -5.47
CA THR A 152 77.16 23.78 -6.75
C THR A 152 76.41 24.57 -7.82
N ALA A 153 77.09 24.95 -8.92
CA ALA A 153 76.46 25.65 -10.03
C ALA A 153 75.26 24.88 -10.64
N ALA A 154 75.34 23.55 -10.68
CA ALA A 154 74.26 22.70 -11.16
C ALA A 154 73.05 22.69 -10.20
N GLU A 155 73.29 22.66 -8.88
CA GLU A 155 72.23 22.76 -7.87
C GLU A 155 71.58 24.14 -7.90
N GLN A 156 72.35 25.22 -8.08
CA GLN A 156 71.80 26.57 -8.25
C GLN A 156 70.93 26.69 -9.50
N GLN A 157 71.34 26.05 -10.61
CA GLN A 157 70.53 26.01 -11.83
C GLN A 157 69.22 25.22 -11.61
N ALA A 158 69.29 24.08 -10.92
CA ALA A 158 68.10 23.29 -10.57
C ALA A 158 67.18 24.07 -9.62
N LEU A 159 67.73 24.79 -8.64
CA LEU A 159 66.99 25.64 -7.71
C LEU A 159 66.29 26.78 -8.46
N ALA A 160 66.99 27.48 -9.36
CA ALA A 160 66.41 28.55 -10.18
C ALA A 160 65.28 28.06 -11.11
N ALA A 161 65.33 26.79 -11.52
CA ALA A 161 64.28 26.13 -12.26
C ALA A 161 63.16 25.55 -11.38
N ASN A 162 63.21 25.74 -10.05
CA ASN A 162 62.31 25.14 -9.06
C ASN A 162 62.26 23.59 -9.11
N ARG A 163 63.42 22.98 -9.32
CA ARG A 163 63.61 21.54 -9.54
C ARG A 163 64.58 20.88 -8.57
N LEU A 164 65.25 21.63 -7.71
CA LEU A 164 66.19 21.04 -6.76
C LEU A 164 65.44 20.20 -5.71
N SER A 165 65.76 18.92 -5.64
CA SER A 165 65.24 17.98 -4.63
C SER A 165 66.38 17.37 -3.83
N VAL A 166 66.13 17.06 -2.57
CA VAL A 166 67.05 16.39 -1.64
C VAL A 166 66.49 15.03 -1.23
N GLN A 167 67.36 14.04 -1.04
CA GLN A 167 67.04 12.74 -0.45
C GLN A 167 67.90 12.47 0.78
N GLY A 168 67.31 11.84 1.81
CA GLY A 168 67.99 11.33 3.01
C GLY A 168 68.77 10.03 2.78
N GLY A 169 69.53 9.96 1.70
CA GLY A 169 70.24 8.76 1.23
C GLY A 169 70.73 8.99 -0.18
N THR A 170 70.98 7.90 -0.93
CA THR A 170 71.24 7.95 -2.37
C THR A 170 70.14 7.23 -3.16
N PRO A 171 69.94 7.50 -4.46
CA PRO A 171 68.93 6.80 -5.25
C PRO A 171 69.10 5.27 -5.27
N GLY A 172 70.34 4.78 -5.24
CA GLY A 172 70.63 3.35 -5.21
C GLY A 172 70.65 2.73 -3.80
N ALA A 173 70.70 3.56 -2.76
CA ALA A 173 70.68 3.13 -1.37
C ALA A 173 69.93 4.19 -0.52
N PRO A 174 68.59 4.17 -0.52
CA PRO A 174 67.79 5.20 0.14
C PRO A 174 67.97 5.26 1.66
N LEU A 175 68.40 4.15 2.27
CA LEU A 175 68.79 4.04 3.68
C LEU A 175 70.31 3.86 3.85
N ASN A 176 71.11 4.33 2.89
CA ASN A 176 72.58 4.24 2.87
C ASN A 176 73.14 2.80 3.05
N GLY A 177 72.39 1.79 2.62
CA GLY A 177 72.76 0.37 2.78
C GLY A 177 72.66 -0.14 4.22
N LYS A 178 71.97 0.62 5.10
CA LYS A 178 71.79 0.33 6.52
C LYS A 178 70.35 -0.02 6.88
N GLN A 179 69.57 -0.57 5.94
CA GLN A 179 68.14 -0.89 6.13
C GLN A 179 67.86 -1.90 7.26
N GLN A 180 68.85 -2.72 7.65
CA GLN A 180 68.74 -3.60 8.83
C GLN A 180 68.92 -2.88 10.17
N GLN A 181 69.48 -1.66 10.15
CA GLN A 181 69.79 -0.87 11.34
C GLN A 181 68.88 0.34 11.49
N TYR A 182 68.42 0.93 10.38
CA TYR A 182 67.66 2.17 10.36
C TYR A 182 66.43 2.06 9.47
N GLY A 183 65.30 2.56 9.97
CA GLY A 183 64.09 2.81 9.20
C GLY A 183 63.91 4.31 8.95
N PHE A 184 63.28 4.67 7.84
CA PHE A 184 62.97 6.06 7.52
C PHE A 184 61.87 6.59 8.44
N GLY A 185 62.11 7.73 9.10
CA GLY A 185 61.11 8.46 9.86
C GLY A 185 60.53 9.63 9.06
N ALA A 186 61.32 10.68 8.88
CA ALA A 186 60.91 11.89 8.16
C ALA A 186 62.11 12.65 7.58
N LEU A 187 61.89 13.39 6.48
CA LEU A 187 62.79 14.43 6.00
C LEU A 187 62.03 15.75 5.98
N ARG A 188 62.57 16.77 6.64
CA ARG A 188 62.08 18.15 6.55
C ARG A 188 63.17 19.00 5.97
N CYS A 189 62.97 19.57 4.78
CA CYS A 189 63.98 20.41 4.17
C CYS A 189 63.44 21.76 3.70
N ALA A 190 64.26 22.79 3.89
CA ALA A 190 64.05 24.16 3.47
C ALA A 190 62.85 24.84 4.14
N GLN A 191 61.65 24.47 3.73
CA GLN A 191 60.39 24.95 4.26
C GLN A 191 59.51 23.73 4.56
N ASP A 192 58.87 23.71 5.72
CA ASP A 192 57.92 22.65 6.05
C ASP A 192 56.70 22.75 5.13
N SER A 193 56.65 21.85 4.15
CA SER A 193 55.60 21.76 3.13
C SER A 193 54.48 20.82 3.53
N LEU A 194 54.35 20.54 4.83
CA LEU A 194 53.36 19.67 5.46
C LEU A 194 53.54 18.18 5.18
N ASN A 195 54.11 17.75 4.04
CA ASN A 195 54.37 16.33 3.73
C ASN A 195 55.73 15.88 4.27
N GLY A 196 55.87 14.59 4.62
CA GLY A 196 57.09 14.00 5.19
C GLY A 196 57.58 12.79 4.41
N ASP A 197 58.11 13.04 3.22
CA ASP A 197 58.60 12.00 2.30
C ASP A 197 60.12 11.85 2.38
N ASN A 198 60.71 10.76 1.89
CA ASN A 198 62.19 10.65 1.86
C ASN A 198 62.86 11.61 0.88
N VAL A 199 62.07 12.27 0.02
CA VAL A 199 62.53 13.25 -0.96
C VAL A 199 61.75 14.54 -0.84
N GLU A 200 62.45 15.64 -0.57
CA GLU A 200 61.85 16.96 -0.39
C GLU A 200 62.33 17.95 -1.46
N ARG A 201 61.48 18.91 -1.82
CA ARG A 201 61.89 20.01 -2.70
C ARG A 201 62.60 21.09 -1.88
N VAL A 202 63.70 21.58 -2.40
CA VAL A 202 64.47 22.65 -1.76
C VAL A 202 64.07 24.00 -2.35
N THR A 203 63.68 24.92 -1.48
CA THR A 203 63.42 26.34 -1.79
C THR A 203 64.16 27.23 -0.80
N PHE A 204 64.39 28.49 -1.14
CA PHE A 204 64.94 29.46 -0.21
C PHE A 204 63.88 30.53 0.05
N PRO A 205 63.47 30.75 1.32
CA PRO A 205 62.63 31.90 1.68
C PRO A 205 63.22 33.21 1.18
N SER A 206 62.37 34.21 0.94
CA SER A 206 62.83 35.51 0.41
C SER A 206 63.92 36.12 1.30
N GLY A 207 65.09 36.38 0.71
CA GLY A 207 66.25 36.95 1.40
C GLY A 207 67.08 35.96 2.22
N ALA A 208 66.70 34.68 2.27
CA ALA A 208 67.52 33.64 2.90
C ALA A 208 68.67 33.23 1.97
N ARG A 209 69.86 33.05 2.55
CA ARG A 209 71.06 32.48 1.92
C ARG A 209 71.41 31.09 2.46
N HIS A 210 70.73 30.68 3.52
CA HIS A 210 70.93 29.40 4.18
C HIS A 210 69.59 28.77 4.58
N VAL A 211 69.50 27.44 4.47
CA VAL A 211 68.36 26.65 4.93
C VAL A 211 68.82 25.31 5.53
N PHE A 212 67.93 24.64 6.25
CA PHE A 212 68.20 23.32 6.86
C PHE A 212 67.47 22.18 6.14
N CYS A 213 68.09 20.99 6.10
CA CYS A 213 67.40 19.73 5.92
C CYS A 213 67.64 18.82 7.12
N TYR A 214 66.58 18.38 7.81
CA TYR A 214 66.62 17.45 8.93
C TYR A 214 66.07 16.09 8.52
N TYR A 215 66.90 15.06 8.64
CA TYR A 215 66.55 13.66 8.42
C TYR A 215 66.46 12.92 9.75
N TYR A 216 65.39 12.16 9.91
CA TYR A 216 65.14 11.33 11.08
C TYR A 216 65.02 9.87 10.66
N ALA A 217 65.81 9.02 11.31
CA ALA A 217 65.70 7.58 11.25
C ALA A 217 65.21 7.00 12.58
N VAL A 218 64.79 5.74 12.56
CA VAL A 218 64.47 4.96 13.75
C VAL A 218 65.38 3.74 13.85
N THR A 219 65.88 3.42 15.04
CA THR A 219 66.71 2.24 15.31
C THR A 219 66.28 1.47 16.57
N PRO A 220 66.16 0.13 16.51
CA PRO A 220 66.12 -0.69 15.31
C PRO A 220 64.79 -0.50 14.55
N PRO A 221 64.76 -0.62 13.21
CA PRO A 221 63.51 -0.63 12.46
C PRO A 221 62.74 -1.94 12.68
N PRO A 222 61.40 -1.91 12.64
CA PRO A 222 60.62 -3.13 12.41
C PRO A 222 60.84 -3.61 10.96
N GLY A 223 60.67 -4.91 10.71
CA GLY A 223 60.53 -5.41 9.34
C GLY A 223 59.32 -4.77 8.64
N ALA A 224 59.25 -4.79 7.31
CA ALA A 224 58.14 -4.22 6.56
C ALA A 224 57.28 -5.30 5.90
N GLY A 225 55.96 -5.17 6.00
CA GLY A 225 54.97 -5.99 5.30
C GLY A 225 53.91 -5.13 4.59
N THR A 226 53.00 -5.79 3.87
CA THR A 226 51.89 -5.12 3.18
C THR A 226 50.55 -5.54 3.77
N ILE A 227 49.69 -4.57 4.05
CA ILE A 227 48.27 -4.81 4.34
C ILE A 227 47.46 -4.21 3.19
N ARG A 228 46.65 -5.03 2.52
CA ARG A 228 45.74 -4.60 1.46
C ARG A 228 44.30 -4.75 1.92
N VAL A 229 43.56 -3.65 1.93
CA VAL A 229 42.13 -3.64 2.22
C VAL A 229 41.37 -3.57 0.90
N VAL A 230 40.41 -4.47 0.73
CA VAL A 230 39.57 -4.58 -0.45
C VAL A 230 38.13 -4.36 -0.05
N LYS A 231 37.42 -3.58 -0.86
CA LYS A 231 35.99 -3.38 -0.75
C LYS A 231 35.29 -4.04 -1.94
N HIS A 232 34.43 -5.00 -1.63
CA HIS A 232 33.54 -5.66 -2.56
C HIS A 232 32.08 -5.23 -2.29
N ILE A 233 31.29 -5.09 -3.36
CA ILE A 233 29.84 -4.94 -3.26
C ILE A 233 29.22 -6.19 -3.87
N ASP A 234 28.48 -6.94 -3.05
CA ASP A 234 27.66 -8.04 -3.54
C ASP A 234 26.29 -7.47 -3.98
N GLY A 235 25.90 -7.77 -5.22
CA GLY A 235 24.75 -7.17 -5.88
C GLY A 235 24.98 -5.75 -6.42
N ALA A 236 23.88 -4.99 -6.55
CA ALA A 236 23.89 -3.68 -7.20
C ALA A 236 24.14 -2.52 -6.22
N GLY A 237 24.96 -1.55 -6.64
CA GLY A 237 25.18 -0.30 -5.90
C GLY A 237 26.53 0.34 -6.16
N GLN A 238 26.73 1.54 -5.61
CA GLN A 238 28.00 2.27 -5.56
C GLN A 238 28.03 3.07 -4.27
N GLY A 239 29.20 3.18 -3.63
CA GLY A 239 29.35 3.93 -2.40
C GLY A 239 30.80 4.20 -2.01
N ASP A 240 30.94 5.12 -1.07
CA ASP A 240 32.19 5.44 -0.38
C ASP A 240 32.14 4.79 1.01
N PHE A 241 33.18 4.03 1.35
CA PHE A 241 33.24 3.23 2.57
C PHE A 241 34.44 3.68 3.41
N ARG A 242 34.16 4.24 4.59
CA ARG A 242 35.16 4.73 5.55
C ARG A 242 35.66 3.58 6.42
N TYR A 243 36.96 3.55 6.69
CA TYR A 243 37.62 2.57 7.52
C TYR A 243 38.42 3.27 8.61
N ASP A 244 38.00 3.08 9.86
CA ASP A 244 38.57 3.73 11.03
C ASP A 244 39.63 2.80 11.64
N GLY A 245 40.73 3.36 12.15
CA GLY A 245 41.74 2.61 12.91
C GLY A 245 43.15 3.15 12.72
N ASN A 246 44.15 2.41 13.17
CA ASN A 246 45.55 2.87 13.11
C ASN A 246 46.27 2.48 11.81
N LEU A 247 45.59 1.78 10.87
CA LEU A 247 46.22 1.35 9.62
C LEU A 247 46.59 2.54 8.72
N SER A 248 45.69 3.51 8.59
CA SER A 248 46.00 4.77 7.90
C SER A 248 46.65 5.75 8.86
N TYR A 249 47.48 6.65 8.30
CA TYR A 249 47.92 7.84 9.03
C TYR A 249 47.10 9.07 8.66
N ALA A 250 46.09 8.97 7.80
CA ALA A 250 45.22 10.09 7.45
C ALA A 250 44.07 10.20 8.44
N ASP A 251 43.53 11.39 8.59
CA ASP A 251 42.23 11.66 9.22
C ASP A 251 41.42 12.47 8.19
N THR A 252 40.61 11.78 7.40
CA THR A 252 39.99 12.33 6.19
C THR A 252 38.78 13.21 6.49
N ASP A 253 38.17 13.08 7.67
CA ASP A 253 37.05 13.91 8.11
C ASP A 253 37.35 14.82 9.31
N ASN A 254 38.58 14.79 9.84
CA ASN A 254 39.07 15.59 10.97
C ASN A 254 38.31 15.31 12.27
N ASP A 255 37.85 14.08 12.48
CA ASP A 255 37.18 13.66 13.73
C ASP A 255 38.17 13.25 14.84
N GLY A 256 39.48 13.24 14.54
CA GLY A 256 40.55 12.85 15.44
C GLY A 256 40.83 11.35 15.46
N VAL A 257 40.16 10.57 14.61
CA VAL A 257 40.42 9.14 14.38
C VAL A 257 41.04 8.99 13.00
N ASN A 258 42.16 8.28 12.93
CA ASN A 258 42.75 8.00 11.63
C ASN A 258 41.82 7.09 10.80
N ASP A 259 41.66 7.41 9.53
CA ASP A 259 40.78 6.71 8.62
C ASP A 259 41.26 6.73 7.16
N PHE A 260 40.56 5.98 6.31
CA PHE A 260 40.66 6.07 4.85
C PHE A 260 39.34 5.66 4.21
N VAL A 261 39.15 6.04 2.94
CA VAL A 261 37.91 5.79 2.19
C VAL A 261 38.19 4.96 0.95
N LEU A 262 37.39 3.92 0.72
CA LEU A 262 37.36 3.16 -0.54
C LEU A 262 36.05 3.42 -1.29
N SER A 263 36.15 3.86 -2.55
CA SER A 263 34.99 4.09 -3.43
C SER A 263 34.75 2.90 -4.35
N ALA A 264 33.79 2.05 -4.03
CA ALA A 264 33.49 0.82 -4.78
C ALA A 264 32.15 0.90 -5.52
N ARG A 265 32.01 0.12 -6.59
CA ARG A 265 30.75 -0.05 -7.33
C ARG A 265 30.54 -1.49 -7.76
N SER A 266 29.29 -1.86 -8.05
CA SER A 266 28.91 -3.18 -8.55
C SER A 266 29.81 -3.63 -9.70
N GLY A 267 30.42 -4.81 -9.55
CA GLY A 267 31.34 -5.39 -10.52
C GLY A 267 32.74 -4.75 -10.58
N GLN A 268 33.06 -3.78 -9.73
CA GLN A 268 34.37 -3.17 -9.64
C GLN A 268 34.76 -2.90 -8.18
N ASP A 269 35.61 -3.78 -7.65
CA ASP A 269 36.19 -3.63 -6.31
C ASP A 269 37.08 -2.39 -6.21
N ALA A 270 37.10 -1.81 -5.02
CA ALA A 270 38.08 -0.80 -4.64
C ALA A 270 39.10 -1.41 -3.68
N SER A 271 40.33 -0.91 -3.68
CA SER A 271 41.34 -1.40 -2.74
C SER A 271 42.42 -0.37 -2.48
N GLN A 272 43.02 -0.46 -1.30
CA GLN A 272 44.22 0.30 -0.94
C GLN A 272 45.23 -0.58 -0.23
N SER A 273 46.51 -0.41 -0.57
CA SER A 273 47.62 -1.12 0.04
C SER A 273 48.45 -0.19 0.91
N PHE A 274 48.85 -0.68 2.08
CA PHE A 274 49.63 0.02 3.08
C PHE A 274 50.91 -0.77 3.37
N ILE A 275 52.06 -0.10 3.23
CA ILE A 275 53.34 -0.66 3.68
C ILE A 275 53.52 -0.27 5.15
N ARG A 276 53.70 -1.27 6.01
CA ARG A 276 53.64 -1.09 7.46
C ARG A 276 54.66 -1.95 8.17
N GLY A 277 55.08 -1.49 9.35
CA GLY A 277 56.02 -2.21 10.20
C GLY A 277 55.41 -3.49 10.77
N GLU A 278 56.25 -4.52 10.90
CA GLU A 278 56.00 -5.78 11.60
C GLU A 278 55.37 -5.50 12.97
N SER A 279 54.33 -6.25 13.32
CA SER A 279 53.55 -6.08 14.55
C SER A 279 53.22 -7.42 15.21
N ASP A 280 53.05 -7.37 16.53
CA ASP A 280 52.50 -8.45 17.33
C ASP A 280 51.01 -8.17 17.59
N ILE A 281 50.17 -9.20 17.42
CA ILE A 281 48.72 -9.02 17.45
C ILE A 281 48.19 -8.65 18.84
N ASP A 282 48.90 -9.05 19.90
CA ASP A 282 48.47 -8.92 21.29
C ASP A 282 48.98 -7.61 21.92
N THR A 283 50.13 -7.11 21.46
CA THR A 283 50.78 -5.94 22.06
C THR A 283 50.71 -4.68 21.20
N ASN A 284 50.77 -4.76 19.87
CA ASN A 284 50.74 -3.58 18.98
C ASN A 284 50.15 -3.85 17.58
N PRO A 285 48.93 -4.41 17.48
CA PRO A 285 48.34 -4.78 16.20
C PRO A 285 48.05 -3.57 15.30
N TRP A 286 48.01 -3.84 13.99
CA TRP A 286 47.30 -2.97 13.05
C TRP A 286 45.81 -3.27 13.13
N VAL A 287 45.00 -2.23 13.30
CA VAL A 287 43.56 -2.30 13.50
C VAL A 287 42.88 -1.42 12.47
N PHE A 288 41.84 -1.96 11.84
CA PHE A 288 40.96 -1.22 10.95
C PHE A 288 39.56 -1.82 10.97
N LYS A 289 38.55 -0.96 10.81
CA LYS A 289 37.15 -1.33 10.88
C LYS A 289 36.34 -0.47 9.92
N GLU A 290 35.51 -1.09 9.10
CA GLU A 290 34.55 -0.33 8.29
C GLU A 290 33.50 0.33 9.17
N TYR A 291 33.34 1.65 9.01
CA TYR A 291 32.22 2.41 9.56
C TYR A 291 31.03 2.31 8.60
N VAL A 292 29.94 1.69 9.07
CA VAL A 292 28.67 1.58 8.35
C VAL A 292 27.68 2.53 8.99
N PRO A 293 27.33 3.67 8.37
CA PRO A 293 26.41 4.63 8.96
C PRO A 293 25.02 4.00 9.19
N PRO A 294 24.40 4.19 10.37
CA PRO A 294 23.04 3.72 10.62
C PRO A 294 22.06 4.27 9.59
N GLY A 295 21.16 3.42 9.06
CA GLY A 295 20.17 3.83 8.07
C GLY A 295 20.72 4.12 6.67
N SER A 296 21.99 3.80 6.39
CA SER A 296 22.58 3.97 5.05
C SER A 296 22.05 2.99 4.00
N GLY A 297 21.29 1.97 4.41
CA GLY A 297 20.89 0.85 3.56
C GLY A 297 22.05 -0.07 3.17
N TRP A 298 23.23 0.11 3.75
CA TRP A 298 24.35 -0.82 3.57
C TRP A 298 24.43 -1.78 4.74
N GLU A 299 24.55 -3.07 4.42
CA GLU A 299 24.83 -4.11 5.39
C GLU A 299 26.17 -4.76 5.04
N ARG A 300 27.08 -4.83 6.01
CA ARG A 300 28.35 -5.52 5.87
C ARG A 300 28.18 -7.00 6.21
N GLU A 301 28.71 -7.85 5.34
CA GLU A 301 28.75 -9.28 5.59
C GLU A 301 29.86 -9.66 6.58
N ASN A 302 29.58 -10.67 7.41
CA ASN A 302 30.53 -11.23 8.36
C ASN A 302 30.67 -12.75 8.13
N PRO A 303 31.85 -13.35 8.38
CA PRO A 303 33.08 -12.71 8.83
C PRO A 303 33.84 -12.00 7.69
N ILE A 304 34.69 -11.03 8.05
CA ILE A 304 35.61 -10.40 7.09
C ILE A 304 36.61 -11.45 6.60
N VAL A 305 36.75 -11.57 5.27
CA VAL A 305 37.61 -12.58 4.66
C VAL A 305 39.02 -12.03 4.54
N CYS A 306 39.96 -12.59 5.31
CA CYS A 306 41.35 -12.19 5.27
C CYS A 306 42.28 -13.38 5.00
N ALA A 307 43.39 -13.13 4.30
CA ALA A 307 44.44 -14.11 4.05
C ALA A 307 45.83 -13.47 4.10
N ALA A 308 46.80 -14.19 4.68
CA ALA A 308 48.21 -13.83 4.66
C ALA A 308 48.94 -14.65 3.60
N VAL A 309 49.79 -13.99 2.81
CA VAL A 309 50.62 -14.60 1.77
C VAL A 309 52.08 -14.26 2.05
N SER A 310 52.94 -15.28 2.05
CA SER A 310 54.38 -15.10 2.26
C SER A 310 55.03 -14.41 1.05
N ALA A 311 56.24 -13.87 1.23
CA ALA A 311 57.03 -13.32 0.12
C ALA A 311 57.30 -14.34 -1.02
N SER A 312 57.27 -15.64 -0.72
CA SER A 312 57.42 -16.73 -1.70
C SER A 312 56.11 -17.13 -2.39
N GLY A 313 54.98 -16.49 -2.07
CA GLY A 313 53.67 -16.77 -2.63
C GLY A 313 52.91 -17.93 -1.97
N GLY A 314 53.44 -18.47 -0.87
CA GLY A 314 52.77 -19.50 -0.06
C GLY A 314 51.86 -18.91 1.02
N ALA A 315 51.31 -19.77 1.87
CA ALA A 315 50.58 -19.31 3.06
C ALA A 315 51.52 -18.53 3.99
N GLY A 316 51.08 -17.34 4.40
CA GLY A 316 51.77 -16.51 5.38
C GLY A 316 51.54 -16.99 6.82
N SER A 317 52.29 -16.39 7.73
CA SER A 317 52.31 -16.62 9.18
C SER A 317 51.78 -15.42 9.99
N SER A 318 51.45 -14.31 9.32
CA SER A 318 50.79 -13.16 9.93
C SER A 318 49.49 -13.57 10.60
N GLN A 319 49.31 -13.12 11.85
CA GLN A 319 48.13 -13.45 12.64
C GLN A 319 47.01 -12.46 12.34
N ILE A 320 45.79 -12.97 12.18
CA ILE A 320 44.61 -12.15 11.85
C ILE A 320 43.47 -12.55 12.78
N ARG A 321 42.83 -11.59 13.44
CA ARG A 321 41.61 -11.77 14.23
C ARG A 321 40.53 -10.82 13.73
N THR A 322 39.33 -11.34 13.54
CA THR A 322 38.16 -10.56 13.11
C THR A 322 37.02 -10.73 14.09
N ASP A 323 36.17 -9.72 14.24
CA ASP A 323 35.00 -9.78 15.11
C ASP A 323 33.68 -9.49 14.35
N SER A 324 32.54 -9.68 15.03
CA SER A 324 31.21 -9.41 14.45
C SER A 324 30.92 -7.92 14.24
N ALA A 325 31.64 -7.05 14.94
CA ALA A 325 31.57 -5.61 14.75
C ALA A 325 32.35 -5.16 13.49
N GLY A 326 33.07 -6.06 12.82
CA GLY A 326 33.83 -5.82 11.60
C GLY A 326 35.22 -5.23 11.83
N GLU A 327 35.72 -5.30 13.06
CA GLU A 327 37.11 -4.96 13.37
C GLU A 327 38.04 -6.08 12.88
N VAL A 328 39.12 -5.70 12.21
CA VAL A 328 40.23 -6.58 11.85
C VAL A 328 41.46 -6.17 12.64
N ARG A 329 42.12 -7.14 13.26
CA ARG A 329 43.43 -6.99 13.92
C ARG A 329 44.48 -7.83 13.21
N VAL A 330 45.63 -7.23 12.91
CA VAL A 330 46.74 -7.88 12.20
C VAL A 330 48.03 -7.79 13.02
N GLY A 331 48.58 -8.95 13.37
CA GLY A 331 49.99 -9.13 13.72
C GLY A 331 50.76 -9.43 12.44
N LEU A 332 51.35 -8.40 11.85
CA LEU A 332 51.98 -8.44 10.52
C LEU A 332 53.39 -8.99 10.63
N VAL A 333 53.73 -9.97 9.80
CA VAL A 333 55.10 -10.52 9.68
C VAL A 333 55.83 -9.84 8.52
N GLU A 334 57.15 -9.63 8.70
CA GLU A 334 58.01 -9.05 7.67
C GLU A 334 57.91 -9.79 6.32
N GLY A 335 57.82 -9.02 5.23
CA GLY A 335 57.78 -9.52 3.86
C GLY A 335 56.44 -10.13 3.44
N GLU A 336 55.48 -10.30 4.33
CA GLU A 336 54.18 -10.87 4.01
C GLU A 336 53.18 -9.83 3.50
N THR A 337 52.18 -10.30 2.75
CA THR A 337 51.02 -9.52 2.34
C THR A 337 49.76 -10.08 2.98
N VAL A 338 49.10 -9.28 3.82
CA VAL A 338 47.77 -9.57 4.36
C VAL A 338 46.73 -8.86 3.50
N THR A 339 45.81 -9.61 2.89
CA THR A 339 44.67 -9.04 2.16
C THR A 339 43.38 -9.31 2.92
N CYS A 340 42.60 -8.27 3.21
CA CYS A 340 41.29 -8.36 3.85
C CYS A 340 40.21 -7.76 2.95
N THR A 341 39.17 -8.54 2.67
CA THR A 341 38.03 -8.16 1.84
C THR A 341 36.80 -7.94 2.71
N TYR A 342 36.29 -6.70 2.68
CA TYR A 342 34.98 -6.31 3.21
C TYR A 342 33.94 -6.39 2.10
N THR A 343 32.92 -7.22 2.29
CA THR A 343 31.77 -7.32 1.38
C THR A 343 30.58 -6.61 1.99
N ASN A 344 29.95 -5.70 1.25
CA ASN A 344 28.65 -5.16 1.66
C ASN A 344 27.60 -5.39 0.59
N ARG A 345 26.37 -5.59 1.05
CA ARG A 345 25.17 -5.65 0.25
C ARG A 345 24.30 -4.44 0.56
N ARG A 346 23.49 -4.02 -0.41
CA ARG A 346 22.54 -2.92 -0.22
C ARG A 346 21.16 -3.49 0.09
N THR A 347 20.58 -3.10 1.22
CA THR A 347 19.18 -3.37 1.57
C THR A 347 18.33 -2.14 1.23
N GLY A 348 17.04 -2.34 0.95
CA GLY A 348 16.04 -1.28 1.03
C GLY A 348 15.75 -0.96 2.50
N GLY A 349 15.14 0.20 2.73
CA GLY A 349 14.68 0.64 4.05
C GLY A 349 13.30 0.10 4.42
N PRO A 350 12.63 0.70 5.41
CA PRO A 350 11.31 0.28 5.85
C PRO A 350 10.29 0.31 4.72
N GLY A 351 9.63 -0.82 4.51
CA GLY A 351 8.65 -1.01 3.44
C GLY A 351 7.25 -1.25 4.00
N VAL A 352 6.23 -0.71 3.34
CA VAL A 352 4.82 -0.94 3.68
C VAL A 352 4.03 -1.23 2.42
N LEU A 353 3.24 -2.31 2.46
CA LEU A 353 2.13 -2.55 1.53
C LEU A 353 0.83 -2.29 2.27
N ALA A 354 -0.03 -1.47 1.70
CA ALA A 354 -1.33 -1.11 2.23
C ALA A 354 -2.45 -1.36 1.22
N LYS A 355 -3.68 -1.48 1.75
CA LYS A 355 -4.91 -1.71 1.00
C LYS A 355 -5.93 -0.64 1.32
N GLN A 356 -6.61 -0.12 0.31
CA GLN A 356 -7.74 0.76 0.42
C GLN A 356 -8.90 0.23 -0.44
N THR A 357 -10.11 0.59 -0.05
CA THR A 357 -11.31 0.37 -0.85
C THR A 357 -12.10 1.65 -1.07
N LEU A 358 -12.78 1.72 -2.20
CA LEU A 358 -13.73 2.75 -2.60
C LEU A 358 -15.09 2.11 -2.91
N GLY A 359 -16.19 2.83 -2.69
CA GLY A 359 -17.57 2.37 -2.90
C GLY A 359 -18.13 1.41 -1.84
N SER A 360 -17.28 0.69 -1.11
CA SER A 360 -17.66 -0.18 0.01
C SER A 360 -16.43 -0.58 0.85
N THR A 361 -16.62 -1.46 1.82
CA THR A 361 -15.58 -2.11 2.62
C THR A 361 -15.60 -3.63 2.40
N GLY A 362 -14.46 -4.30 2.50
CA GLY A 362 -14.37 -5.74 2.22
C GLY A 362 -13.17 -6.42 2.85
N THR A 363 -13.09 -7.74 2.69
CA THR A 363 -11.94 -8.55 3.08
C THR A 363 -11.30 -9.17 1.85
N PHE A 364 -9.99 -9.00 1.71
CA PHE A 364 -9.22 -9.35 0.51
C PHE A 364 -8.05 -10.26 0.87
N ASP A 365 -7.90 -11.35 0.13
CA ASP A 365 -6.77 -12.26 0.28
C ASP A 365 -5.59 -11.77 -0.56
N ILE A 366 -4.59 -11.19 0.10
CA ILE A 366 -3.43 -10.55 -0.54
C ILE A 366 -2.16 -11.35 -0.20
N GLY A 367 -1.58 -11.99 -1.21
CA GLY A 367 -0.25 -12.61 -1.16
C GLY A 367 0.86 -11.63 -1.57
N LEU A 368 2.09 -11.89 -1.14
CA LEU A 368 3.27 -11.14 -1.55
C LEU A 368 4.39 -12.08 -1.99
N GLU A 369 4.68 -12.09 -3.29
CA GLU A 369 5.83 -12.81 -3.83
C GLU A 369 7.09 -11.96 -3.65
N THR A 370 8.10 -12.52 -2.99
CA THR A 370 9.35 -11.85 -2.63
C THR A 370 10.49 -12.23 -3.58
N PRO A 371 11.51 -11.36 -3.77
CA PRO A 371 12.64 -11.65 -4.64
C PRO A 371 13.47 -12.86 -4.14
N PRO A 372 14.26 -13.51 -5.02
CA PRO A 372 15.09 -14.66 -4.63
C PRO A 372 16.03 -14.34 -3.46
N GLY A 373 16.01 -15.17 -2.42
CA GLY A 373 16.83 -15.00 -1.22
C GLY A 373 16.24 -14.09 -0.15
N ALA A 374 15.15 -13.38 -0.44
CA ALA A 374 14.38 -12.67 0.58
C ALA A 374 13.54 -13.66 1.43
N PRO A 375 13.31 -13.38 2.72
CA PRO A 375 12.38 -14.16 3.53
C PRO A 375 10.97 -14.14 2.91
N PRO A 376 10.26 -15.28 2.86
CA PRO A 376 8.90 -15.30 2.35
C PRO A 376 7.98 -14.44 3.23
N ALA A 377 7.08 -13.69 2.60
CA ALA A 377 6.03 -12.94 3.26
C ALA A 377 4.68 -13.49 2.80
N GLU A 378 3.89 -14.02 3.74
CA GLU A 378 2.52 -14.47 3.47
C GLU A 378 1.55 -13.60 4.28
N PRO A 379 1.14 -12.44 3.75
CA PRO A 379 0.09 -11.65 4.37
C PRO A 379 -1.21 -12.46 4.40
N GLY A 380 -1.98 -12.30 5.48
CA GLY A 380 -3.30 -12.91 5.62
C GLY A 380 -4.40 -12.08 4.96
N PRO A 381 -5.67 -12.51 5.09
CA PRO A 381 -6.82 -11.73 4.65
C PRO A 381 -6.79 -10.34 5.32
N THR A 382 -6.92 -9.28 4.50
CA THR A 382 -6.91 -7.88 4.96
C THR A 382 -8.32 -7.31 4.85
N THR A 383 -8.87 -6.80 5.96
CA THR A 383 -10.21 -6.19 6.00
C THR A 383 -10.12 -4.67 6.06
N THR A 384 -10.75 -3.99 5.10
CA THR A 384 -10.99 -2.54 5.20
C THR A 384 -12.24 -2.30 6.04
N THR A 385 -12.20 -1.28 6.91
CA THR A 385 -13.32 -0.96 7.84
C THR A 385 -13.93 0.41 7.59
N GLU A 386 -13.23 1.25 6.83
CA GLU A 386 -13.69 2.58 6.42
C GLU A 386 -13.27 2.80 4.96
N GLU A 387 -14.17 3.34 4.16
CA GLU A 387 -13.90 3.68 2.77
C GLU A 387 -12.84 4.79 2.70
N GLY A 388 -11.91 4.68 1.75
CA GLY A 388 -10.91 5.73 1.54
C GLY A 388 -9.73 5.69 2.52
N VAL A 389 -9.74 4.81 3.52
CA VAL A 389 -8.70 4.73 4.56
C VAL A 389 -7.77 3.53 4.31
N PRO A 390 -6.47 3.75 4.06
CA PRO A 390 -5.51 2.67 3.91
C PRO A 390 -5.34 1.84 5.18
N VAL A 391 -5.35 0.52 5.03
CA VAL A 391 -5.03 -0.49 6.04
C VAL A 391 -3.73 -1.17 5.67
N GLN A 392 -2.80 -1.30 6.61
CA GLN A 392 -1.53 -1.99 6.37
C GLN A 392 -1.75 -3.50 6.18
N VAL A 393 -1.27 -4.04 5.05
CA VAL A 393 -1.27 -5.47 4.72
C VAL A 393 -0.06 -6.15 5.33
N VAL A 394 1.13 -5.60 5.07
CA VAL A 394 2.42 -6.09 5.59
C VAL A 394 3.40 -4.92 5.68
N GLY A 395 4.33 -5.00 6.62
CA GLY A 395 5.45 -4.06 6.70
C GLY A 395 6.74 -4.75 7.13
N SER A 396 7.87 -4.22 6.68
CA SER A 396 9.21 -4.63 7.08
C SER A 396 10.03 -3.42 7.51
N GLN A 397 10.96 -3.61 8.45
CA GLN A 397 11.95 -2.59 8.82
C GLN A 397 13.09 -2.51 7.81
N ASP A 398 13.43 -3.65 7.19
CA ASP A 398 14.47 -3.77 6.17
C ASP A 398 13.89 -4.57 5.01
N THR A 399 13.72 -3.94 3.86
CA THR A 399 13.12 -4.58 2.68
C THR A 399 14.24 -4.96 1.73
N PRO A 400 14.56 -6.26 1.52
CA PRO A 400 15.57 -6.66 0.55
C PRO A 400 15.31 -6.04 -0.82
N VAL A 401 16.37 -5.67 -1.54
CA VAL A 401 16.24 -5.15 -2.91
C VAL A 401 15.76 -6.25 -3.86
N GLY A 402 15.04 -5.85 -4.92
CA GLY A 402 14.53 -6.74 -5.96
C GLY A 402 13.05 -6.55 -6.22
N THR A 403 12.53 -7.38 -7.13
CA THR A 403 11.11 -7.31 -7.55
C THR A 403 10.20 -7.98 -6.55
N TYR A 404 9.21 -7.25 -6.05
CA TYR A 404 8.09 -7.77 -5.28
C TYR A 404 6.84 -7.79 -6.13
N THR A 405 6.00 -8.82 -5.98
CA THR A 405 4.70 -8.88 -6.67
C THR A 405 3.59 -9.10 -5.65
N ALA A 406 2.71 -8.11 -5.50
CA ALA A 406 1.46 -8.28 -4.77
C ALA A 406 0.49 -9.09 -5.63
N VAL A 407 -0.15 -10.08 -5.02
CA VAL A 407 -1.10 -10.98 -5.67
C VAL A 407 -2.40 -10.97 -4.88
N GLU A 408 -3.42 -10.33 -5.42
CA GLU A 408 -4.72 -10.21 -4.77
C GLU A 408 -5.71 -11.17 -5.41
N ARG A 409 -6.29 -12.10 -4.64
CA ARG A 409 -7.32 -13.00 -5.14
C ARG A 409 -8.64 -12.26 -5.28
N LYS A 410 -9.32 -12.45 -6.42
CA LYS A 410 -10.62 -11.82 -6.67
C LYS A 410 -11.64 -12.34 -5.66
N PRO A 411 -12.39 -11.45 -4.96
CA PRO A 411 -13.48 -11.87 -4.11
C PRO A 411 -14.51 -12.69 -4.90
N ALA A 412 -15.05 -13.75 -4.29
CA ALA A 412 -16.12 -14.52 -4.90
C ALA A 412 -17.36 -13.63 -5.08
N PRO A 413 -18.11 -13.75 -6.19
CA PRO A 413 -19.36 -13.03 -6.37
C PRO A 413 -20.33 -13.36 -5.24
N ASP A 414 -20.79 -12.33 -4.52
CA ASP A 414 -21.73 -12.47 -3.40
C ASP A 414 -23.10 -11.84 -3.69
N GLY A 415 -23.30 -11.37 -4.92
CA GLY A 415 -24.53 -10.73 -5.36
C GLY A 415 -24.75 -9.33 -4.76
N ARG A 416 -23.75 -8.70 -4.12
CA ARG A 416 -23.89 -7.29 -3.71
C ARG A 416 -23.30 -6.32 -4.73
N GLY A 417 -22.41 -6.81 -5.59
CA GLY A 417 -21.68 -6.04 -6.58
C GLY A 417 -20.39 -6.73 -6.99
N THR A 418 -19.56 -6.03 -7.75
CA THR A 418 -18.26 -6.51 -8.21
C THR A 418 -17.14 -5.64 -7.66
N TRP A 419 -16.03 -6.28 -7.33
CA TRP A 419 -14.79 -5.61 -6.95
C TRP A 419 -13.81 -5.63 -8.12
N GLU A 420 -13.08 -4.54 -8.30
CA GLU A 420 -11.97 -4.46 -9.23
C GLU A 420 -10.77 -3.76 -8.58
N LEU A 421 -9.57 -4.33 -8.69
CA LEU A 421 -8.32 -3.66 -8.33
C LEU A 421 -8.00 -2.57 -9.37
N THR A 422 -8.51 -1.38 -9.10
CA THR A 422 -8.46 -0.25 -10.03
C THR A 422 -7.12 0.48 -10.08
N SER A 423 -6.32 0.43 -9.01
CA SER A 423 -4.99 1.06 -9.00
C SER A 423 -4.03 0.38 -8.04
N ALA A 424 -2.75 0.35 -8.42
CA ALA A 424 -1.64 0.10 -7.53
C ALA A 424 -0.65 1.26 -7.64
N VAL A 425 -0.24 1.87 -6.54
CA VAL A 425 0.71 2.99 -6.51
C VAL A 425 1.82 2.65 -5.54
N CYS A 426 3.07 2.66 -6.02
CA CYS A 426 4.26 2.46 -5.18
C CYS A 426 5.16 3.68 -5.28
N ASP A 427 5.55 4.25 -4.13
CA ASP A 427 6.40 5.45 -4.04
C ASP A 427 5.87 6.65 -4.85
N GLY A 428 4.53 6.76 -4.92
CA GLY A 428 3.84 7.78 -5.69
C GLY A 428 3.88 7.59 -7.20
N GLN A 429 4.28 6.40 -7.69
CA GLN A 429 4.25 6.02 -9.10
C GLN A 429 3.20 4.93 -9.35
N ASP A 430 2.45 5.06 -10.43
CA ASP A 430 1.47 4.05 -10.84
C ASP A 430 2.18 2.77 -11.27
N VAL A 431 1.76 1.65 -10.68
CA VAL A 431 2.22 0.31 -11.01
C VAL A 431 1.13 -0.37 -11.85
N PRO A 432 1.47 -0.99 -13.00
CA PRO A 432 0.49 -1.70 -13.80
C PRO A 432 -0.18 -2.84 -13.03
N VAL A 433 -1.51 -2.86 -13.04
CA VAL A 433 -2.31 -3.97 -12.55
C VAL A 433 -2.56 -4.95 -13.70
N VAL A 434 -2.20 -6.21 -13.50
CA VAL A 434 -2.40 -7.29 -14.46
C VAL A 434 -3.50 -8.22 -13.97
N ASP A 435 -4.55 -8.39 -14.76
CA ASP A 435 -5.58 -9.39 -14.52
C ASP A 435 -5.08 -10.78 -14.96
N ALA A 436 -4.97 -11.70 -14.01
CA ALA A 436 -4.49 -13.07 -14.20
C ALA A 436 -5.63 -14.12 -14.08
N GLY A 437 -6.89 -13.72 -14.31
CA GLY A 437 -8.06 -14.59 -14.22
C GLY A 437 -8.67 -14.55 -12.82
N ASP A 438 -8.23 -15.41 -11.91
CA ASP A 438 -8.75 -15.49 -10.54
C ASP A 438 -8.04 -14.53 -9.56
N SER A 439 -7.07 -13.75 -10.03
CA SER A 439 -6.31 -12.79 -9.22
C SER A 439 -5.86 -11.58 -10.03
N TRP A 440 -5.56 -10.48 -9.33
CA TRP A 440 -4.84 -9.33 -9.87
C TRP A 440 -3.40 -9.32 -9.35
N ARG A 441 -2.47 -8.82 -10.17
CA ARG A 441 -1.04 -8.80 -9.86
C ARG A 441 -0.45 -7.42 -10.11
N ALA A 442 0.36 -6.93 -9.18
CA ALA A 442 1.09 -5.66 -9.31
C ALA A 442 2.55 -5.86 -8.85
N SER A 443 3.51 -5.54 -9.72
CA SER A 443 4.94 -5.78 -9.47
C SER A 443 5.72 -4.47 -9.34
N HIS A 444 6.55 -4.35 -8.30
CA HIS A 444 7.37 -3.18 -8.03
C HIS A 444 8.82 -3.59 -7.71
N GLU A 445 9.78 -2.86 -8.29
CA GLU A 445 11.20 -3.07 -8.06
C GLU A 445 11.67 -2.19 -6.90
N VAL A 446 12.05 -2.81 -5.77
CA VAL A 446 12.63 -2.09 -4.63
C VAL A 446 14.12 -1.92 -4.88
N THR A 447 14.59 -0.68 -4.97
CA THR A 447 16.01 -0.40 -5.06
C THR A 447 16.59 -0.02 -3.69
N GLY A 448 17.92 -0.15 -3.54
CA GLY A 448 18.55 0.05 -2.23
C GLY A 448 18.30 1.46 -1.67
N GLY A 449 18.21 1.58 -0.35
CA GLY A 449 18.01 2.86 0.33
C GLY A 449 16.68 3.58 0.07
N GLU A 450 15.72 2.94 -0.61
CA GLU A 450 14.33 3.41 -0.71
C GLU A 450 13.49 2.86 0.43
N ASN A 451 12.44 3.59 0.83
CA ASN A 451 11.46 3.15 1.83
C ASN A 451 10.15 2.83 1.11
N PRO A 452 10.01 1.65 0.49
CA PRO A 452 8.94 1.40 -0.47
C PRO A 452 7.56 1.52 0.19
N GLN A 453 6.73 2.43 -0.31
CA GLN A 453 5.34 2.65 0.14
C GLN A 453 4.38 2.30 -0.99
N CYS A 454 3.72 1.15 -0.88
CA CYS A 454 2.77 0.67 -1.87
C CYS A 454 1.32 0.70 -1.35
N LEU A 455 0.40 1.16 -2.16
CA LEU A 455 -1.04 1.18 -1.91
C LEU A 455 -1.79 0.50 -3.06
N LEU A 456 -2.57 -0.53 -2.71
CA LEU A 456 -3.55 -1.17 -3.59
C LEU A 456 -4.93 -0.58 -3.33
N THR A 457 -5.67 -0.23 -4.38
CA THR A 457 -7.02 0.34 -4.27
C THR A 457 -8.02 -0.45 -5.09
N ASP A 458 -9.00 -1.06 -4.40
CA ASP A 458 -10.14 -1.65 -5.09
C ASP A 458 -11.33 -0.71 -5.09
N THR A 459 -12.08 -0.74 -6.17
CA THR A 459 -13.35 -0.04 -6.29
C THR A 459 -14.47 -1.07 -6.34
N PHE A 460 -15.47 -0.88 -5.48
CA PHE A 460 -16.70 -1.65 -5.50
C PHE A 460 -17.73 -1.00 -6.42
N THR A 461 -18.27 -1.78 -7.34
CA THR A 461 -19.44 -1.41 -8.14
C THR A 461 -20.65 -2.17 -7.62
N PRO A 462 -21.63 -1.50 -6.99
CA PRO A 462 -22.84 -2.16 -6.50
C PRO A 462 -23.60 -2.87 -7.62
N GLY A 463 -24.17 -4.05 -7.31
CA GLY A 463 -25.07 -4.76 -8.21
C GLY A 463 -26.42 -4.08 -8.31
N GLY A 464 -27.12 -4.31 -9.41
CA GLY A 464 -28.46 -3.79 -9.66
C GLY A 464 -29.55 -4.51 -8.86
N ALA A 465 -30.74 -3.92 -8.81
CA ALA A 465 -31.91 -4.47 -8.14
C ALA A 465 -33.19 -4.11 -8.90
N ILE A 466 -34.24 -4.92 -8.79
CA ILE A 466 -35.54 -4.60 -9.39
C ILE A 466 -36.62 -4.71 -8.32
N SER A 467 -37.31 -3.60 -8.08
CA SER A 467 -38.49 -3.54 -7.21
C SER A 467 -39.75 -3.69 -8.04
N VAL A 468 -40.78 -4.33 -7.48
CA VAL A 468 -42.08 -4.48 -8.12
C VAL A 468 -43.16 -3.96 -7.19
N GLU A 469 -44.09 -3.19 -7.74
CA GLU A 469 -45.26 -2.66 -7.04
C GLU A 469 -46.54 -3.01 -7.80
N LYS A 470 -47.64 -3.11 -7.06
CA LYS A 470 -48.97 -3.37 -7.59
C LYS A 470 -49.97 -2.30 -7.18
N THR A 471 -50.66 -1.74 -8.17
CA THR A 471 -51.87 -0.93 -8.01
C THR A 471 -53.08 -1.68 -8.57
N THR A 472 -54.22 -1.64 -7.88
CA THR A 472 -55.47 -2.25 -8.33
C THR A 472 -56.63 -1.28 -8.31
N GLU A 473 -57.46 -1.32 -9.35
CA GLU A 473 -58.69 -0.55 -9.50
C GLU A 473 -59.92 -1.49 -9.45
N GLY A 474 -61.00 -1.08 -8.80
CA GLY A 474 -62.27 -1.81 -8.74
C GLY A 474 -62.36 -2.90 -7.65
N ALA A 475 -61.24 -3.51 -7.25
CA ALA A 475 -61.16 -4.47 -6.15
C ALA A 475 -59.75 -4.55 -5.55
N THR A 476 -59.56 -5.42 -4.56
CA THR A 476 -58.26 -5.79 -3.99
C THR A 476 -57.92 -7.24 -4.33
N GLY A 477 -56.63 -7.60 -4.42
CA GLY A 477 -56.22 -8.93 -4.85
C GLY A 477 -54.80 -9.32 -4.49
N THR A 478 -54.40 -10.54 -4.83
CA THR A 478 -53.04 -11.07 -4.67
C THR A 478 -52.45 -11.39 -6.04
N PHE A 479 -51.26 -10.90 -6.35
CA PHE A 479 -50.64 -11.04 -7.67
C PHE A 479 -49.23 -11.61 -7.53
N GLY A 480 -48.90 -12.59 -8.36
CA GLY A 480 -47.58 -13.18 -8.39
C GLY A 480 -46.66 -12.44 -9.35
N TYR A 481 -45.36 -12.43 -9.06
CA TYR A 481 -44.34 -11.83 -9.91
C TYR A 481 -43.12 -12.71 -10.04
N ALA A 482 -42.43 -12.56 -11.17
CA ALA A 482 -41.12 -13.13 -11.42
C ALA A 482 -40.22 -12.12 -12.13
N VAL A 483 -38.96 -12.03 -11.70
CA VAL A 483 -37.88 -11.37 -12.44
C VAL A 483 -36.94 -12.45 -12.96
N VAL A 484 -36.75 -12.51 -14.27
CA VAL A 484 -35.88 -13.49 -14.93
C VAL A 484 -34.76 -12.75 -15.66
N PRO A 485 -33.50 -12.87 -15.19
CA PRO A 485 -32.33 -12.43 -15.94
C PRO A 485 -32.07 -13.32 -17.15
N HIS A 486 -31.74 -12.72 -18.29
CA HIS A 486 -31.32 -13.45 -19.49
C HIS A 486 -30.39 -12.60 -20.37
N PRO A 487 -29.55 -13.22 -21.22
CA PRO A 487 -28.72 -12.48 -22.17
C PRO A 487 -29.59 -11.71 -23.17
N ALA A 488 -29.15 -10.53 -23.60
CA ALA A 488 -29.85 -9.68 -24.57
C ALA A 488 -30.06 -10.33 -25.95
N THR A 489 -29.38 -11.44 -26.23
CA THR A 489 -29.47 -12.19 -27.48
C THR A 489 -30.61 -13.20 -27.50
N ARG A 490 -31.28 -13.47 -26.37
CA ARG A 490 -32.41 -14.40 -26.26
C ARG A 490 -33.42 -13.93 -25.21
N GLY A 491 -34.66 -14.42 -25.28
CA GLY A 491 -35.63 -14.25 -24.19
C GLY A 491 -35.41 -15.21 -23.02
N PRO A 492 -36.27 -15.15 -21.99
CA PRO A 492 -36.31 -16.11 -20.89
C PRO A 492 -36.44 -17.56 -21.40
N ALA A 493 -35.75 -18.49 -20.77
CA ALA A 493 -35.81 -19.92 -21.08
C ALA A 493 -36.03 -20.76 -19.82
N ASP A 494 -36.56 -21.98 -20.01
CA ASP A 494 -36.74 -22.94 -18.91
C ASP A 494 -35.40 -23.24 -18.23
N GLY A 495 -35.35 -23.07 -16.91
CA GLY A 495 -34.15 -23.28 -16.08
C GLY A 495 -33.34 -22.02 -15.80
N ASP A 496 -33.71 -20.86 -16.37
CA ASP A 496 -33.14 -19.58 -15.96
C ASP A 496 -33.46 -19.27 -14.48
N THR A 497 -32.57 -18.51 -13.82
CA THR A 497 -32.80 -18.09 -12.44
C THR A 497 -34.01 -17.17 -12.36
N GLU A 498 -34.86 -17.38 -11.37
CA GLU A 498 -36.11 -16.64 -11.22
C GLU A 498 -36.26 -16.11 -9.80
N TYR A 499 -36.44 -14.80 -9.69
CA TYR A 499 -36.73 -14.14 -8.42
C TYR A 499 -38.23 -13.94 -8.30
N ARG A 500 -38.87 -14.67 -7.39
CA ARG A 500 -40.33 -14.69 -7.23
C ARG A 500 -40.81 -13.90 -6.02
N GLY A 501 -42.04 -13.42 -6.10
CA GLY A 501 -42.70 -12.74 -5.00
C GLY A 501 -44.17 -12.47 -5.27
N THR A 502 -44.83 -11.88 -4.29
CA THR A 502 -46.27 -11.62 -4.31
C THR A 502 -46.59 -10.24 -3.78
N ALA A 503 -47.52 -9.54 -4.42
CA ALA A 503 -48.11 -8.32 -3.88
C ALA A 503 -49.56 -8.60 -3.46
N VAL A 504 -49.94 -8.20 -2.25
CA VAL A 504 -51.30 -8.31 -1.72
C VAL A 504 -51.85 -6.91 -1.52
N THR A 505 -52.71 -6.44 -2.42
CA THR A 505 -53.32 -5.11 -2.27
C THR A 505 -54.40 -5.17 -1.20
N THR A 506 -54.38 -4.24 -0.26
CA THR A 506 -55.40 -4.10 0.80
C THR A 506 -56.27 -2.86 0.62
N GLU A 507 -55.86 -1.96 -0.26
CA GLU A 507 -56.54 -0.72 -0.61
C GLU A 507 -56.44 -0.51 -2.13
N GLN A 508 -57.50 0.04 -2.74
CA GLN A 508 -57.51 0.37 -4.17
C GLN A 508 -56.67 1.62 -4.43
N ASP A 509 -56.22 1.82 -5.67
CA ASP A 509 -55.46 3.00 -6.13
C ASP A 509 -54.17 3.29 -5.33
N THR A 510 -53.68 2.30 -4.56
CA THR A 510 -52.50 2.41 -3.70
C THR A 510 -51.44 1.43 -4.17
N ALA A 511 -50.26 1.96 -4.50
CA ALA A 511 -49.12 1.15 -4.89
C ALA A 511 -48.63 0.31 -3.70
N THR A 512 -48.65 -1.02 -3.88
CA THR A 512 -48.27 -1.99 -2.86
C THR A 512 -47.04 -2.75 -3.32
N PRO A 513 -45.92 -2.73 -2.58
CA PRO A 513 -44.72 -3.45 -2.97
C PRO A 513 -44.93 -4.96 -2.92
N ALA A 514 -44.34 -5.67 -3.88
CA ALA A 514 -44.24 -7.11 -3.85
C ALA A 514 -43.28 -7.54 -2.74
N VAL A 515 -43.69 -8.53 -1.97
CA VAL A 515 -42.85 -9.20 -0.96
C VAL A 515 -42.23 -10.43 -1.62
N ARG A 516 -40.94 -10.64 -1.40
CA ARG A 516 -40.21 -11.80 -1.91
C ARG A 516 -40.79 -13.11 -1.38
N GLU A 517 -40.58 -14.20 -2.10
CA GLU A 517 -41.06 -15.53 -1.70
C GLU A 517 -40.52 -15.98 -0.32
N ASP A 518 -39.35 -15.50 0.11
CA ASP A 518 -38.78 -15.76 1.43
C ASP A 518 -39.34 -14.86 2.55
N GLY A 519 -40.27 -13.96 2.23
CA GLY A 519 -40.91 -13.04 3.16
C GLY A 519 -40.11 -11.77 3.47
N ALA A 520 -38.92 -11.58 2.88
CA ALA A 520 -38.13 -10.39 3.10
C ALA A 520 -38.72 -9.17 2.37
N ALA A 521 -38.71 -8.02 3.04
CA ALA A 521 -39.06 -6.73 2.44
C ALA A 521 -37.88 -6.18 1.62
N GLY A 522 -38.18 -5.42 0.57
CA GLY A 522 -37.18 -4.79 -0.30
C GLY A 522 -37.39 -5.12 -1.78
N PRO A 523 -36.39 -4.89 -2.64
CA PRO A 523 -36.46 -5.23 -4.04
C PRO A 523 -36.74 -6.72 -4.24
N LEU A 524 -37.52 -7.04 -5.27
CA LEU A 524 -37.89 -8.40 -5.60
C LEU A 524 -36.65 -9.23 -6.02
N ALA A 525 -35.75 -8.58 -6.76
CA ALA A 525 -34.49 -9.14 -7.22
C ALA A 525 -33.33 -8.20 -6.87
N THR A 526 -32.20 -8.76 -6.42
CA THR A 526 -31.00 -8.00 -6.01
C THR A 526 -29.75 -8.72 -6.51
N GLY A 527 -28.65 -7.99 -6.67
CA GLY A 527 -27.40 -8.59 -7.16
C GLY A 527 -27.37 -8.85 -8.65
N LEU A 528 -28.13 -8.05 -9.37
CA LEU A 528 -28.28 -8.16 -10.81
C LEU A 528 -27.07 -7.49 -11.49
N GLU A 529 -26.64 -8.04 -12.60
CA GLU A 529 -25.56 -7.47 -13.40
C GLU A 529 -26.03 -6.18 -14.09
N VAL A 530 -25.26 -5.11 -13.95
CA VAL A 530 -25.49 -3.84 -14.64
C VAL A 530 -24.63 -3.83 -15.89
N ASP A 531 -25.11 -4.48 -16.95
CA ASP A 531 -24.40 -4.70 -18.21
C ASP A 531 -25.35 -4.61 -19.42
N ASP A 532 -24.83 -4.10 -20.54
CA ASP A 532 -25.54 -3.94 -21.82
C ASP A 532 -25.94 -5.28 -22.47
N ALA A 533 -25.21 -6.34 -22.15
CA ALA A 533 -25.42 -7.70 -22.60
C ALA A 533 -26.54 -8.42 -21.83
N MET A 534 -27.06 -7.85 -20.74
CA MET A 534 -28.11 -8.45 -19.91
C MET A 534 -29.46 -7.76 -20.08
N ARG A 535 -30.52 -8.55 -19.95
CA ARG A 535 -31.92 -8.14 -19.93
C ARG A 535 -32.64 -8.83 -18.78
N TYR A 536 -33.70 -8.19 -18.30
CA TYR A 536 -34.49 -8.65 -17.17
C TYR A 536 -35.97 -8.60 -17.55
N THR A 537 -36.58 -9.76 -17.70
CA THR A 537 -38.03 -9.84 -17.91
C THR A 537 -38.74 -9.87 -16.57
N VAL A 538 -39.61 -8.89 -16.32
CA VAL A 538 -40.51 -8.85 -15.17
C VAL A 538 -41.89 -9.32 -15.64
N GLN A 539 -42.36 -10.44 -15.10
CA GLN A 539 -43.63 -11.08 -15.45
C GLN A 539 -44.59 -11.00 -14.26
N GLU A 540 -45.80 -10.49 -14.50
CA GLU A 540 -46.94 -10.58 -13.60
C GLU A 540 -47.78 -11.84 -13.90
N PHE A 541 -48.22 -12.53 -12.85
CA PHE A 541 -49.16 -13.65 -12.93
C PHE A 541 -50.50 -13.21 -12.36
N LEU A 542 -51.49 -13.06 -13.24
CA LEU A 542 -52.86 -12.72 -12.86
C LEU A 542 -53.53 -13.88 -12.12
N PRO A 543 -54.40 -13.59 -11.12
CA PRO A 543 -55.30 -14.58 -10.56
C PRO A 543 -56.18 -15.22 -11.64
N PRO A 544 -56.60 -16.49 -11.47
CA PRO A 544 -57.55 -17.11 -12.37
C PRO A 544 -58.91 -16.40 -12.34
N ASP A 545 -59.59 -16.39 -13.48
CA ASP A 545 -60.95 -15.87 -13.60
C ASP A 545 -61.91 -16.65 -12.68
N THR A 546 -62.89 -15.94 -12.11
CA THR A 546 -63.88 -16.51 -11.19
C THR A 546 -65.30 -16.27 -11.70
N ALA A 547 -66.31 -16.82 -11.01
CA ALA A 547 -67.71 -16.50 -11.29
C ALA A 547 -68.11 -15.07 -10.88
N GLU A 548 -67.27 -14.40 -10.08
CA GLU A 548 -67.49 -13.01 -9.61
C GLU A 548 -66.94 -11.99 -10.60
N GLY A 549 -65.94 -12.38 -11.40
CA GLY A 549 -65.27 -11.51 -12.37
C GLY A 549 -63.83 -11.93 -12.63
N ARG A 550 -63.12 -11.06 -13.37
CA ARG A 550 -61.74 -11.26 -13.79
C ARG A 550 -60.88 -10.02 -13.65
N TRP A 551 -59.56 -10.22 -13.55
CA TRP A 551 -58.58 -9.15 -13.61
C TRP A 551 -58.12 -8.89 -15.04
N GLN A 552 -57.98 -7.62 -15.39
CA GLN A 552 -57.39 -7.19 -16.66
C GLN A 552 -56.17 -6.31 -16.39
N ALA A 553 -55.05 -6.63 -17.05
CA ALA A 553 -53.83 -5.82 -16.98
C ALA A 553 -53.99 -4.56 -17.83
N THR A 554 -53.79 -3.40 -17.22
CA THR A 554 -53.94 -2.09 -17.88
C THR A 554 -52.61 -1.41 -18.16
N GLY A 555 -51.57 -1.69 -17.36
CA GLY A 555 -50.19 -1.28 -17.69
C GLY A 555 -49.16 -1.61 -16.60
N VAL A 556 -47.88 -1.52 -16.94
CA VAL A 556 -46.71 -1.41 -16.07
C VAL A 556 -45.85 -0.19 -16.42
N GLU A 557 -45.45 0.57 -15.41
CA GLU A 557 -44.49 1.67 -15.54
C GLU A 557 -43.22 1.33 -14.76
N CYS A 558 -42.07 1.38 -15.42
CA CYS A 558 -40.78 1.14 -14.76
C CYS A 558 -39.94 2.43 -14.75
N GLU A 559 -39.64 2.94 -13.57
CA GLU A 559 -38.89 4.18 -13.42
C GLU A 559 -37.50 4.07 -14.08
N GLY A 560 -37.25 4.94 -15.06
CA GLY A 560 -35.95 5.15 -15.73
C GLY A 560 -35.43 4.01 -16.63
N ALA A 561 -36.22 2.99 -16.92
CA ALA A 561 -35.89 2.03 -17.97
C ALA A 561 -36.43 2.55 -19.31
N GLU A 562 -35.70 2.32 -20.42
CA GLU A 562 -36.30 2.32 -21.76
C GLU A 562 -37.26 1.12 -21.83
N ALA A 563 -38.39 1.21 -21.13
CA ALA A 563 -39.42 0.19 -21.17
C ALA A 563 -39.85 0.03 -22.64
N GLY A 564 -39.64 -1.15 -23.21
CA GLY A 564 -40.18 -1.46 -24.53
C GLY A 564 -41.69 -1.18 -24.52
N ASP A 565 -42.18 -0.48 -25.54
CA ASP A 565 -43.59 -0.09 -25.66
C ASP A 565 -44.51 -1.24 -25.23
N MET A 566 -45.14 -1.08 -24.08
CA MET A 566 -46.15 -2.03 -23.66
C MET A 566 -47.32 -1.95 -24.63
N THR A 567 -47.79 -3.12 -25.03
CA THR A 567 -49.11 -3.23 -25.62
C THR A 567 -50.12 -3.28 -24.47
N PRO A 568 -51.22 -2.49 -24.48
CA PRO A 568 -52.30 -2.65 -23.51
C PRO A 568 -52.71 -4.12 -23.37
N GLY A 569 -52.78 -4.63 -22.13
CA GLY A 569 -53.02 -6.06 -21.85
C GLY A 569 -51.78 -6.93 -21.69
N SER A 570 -50.56 -6.39 -21.86
CA SER A 570 -49.32 -7.13 -21.53
C SER A 570 -49.21 -7.36 -20.03
N THR A 571 -48.74 -8.55 -19.65
CA THR A 571 -48.40 -8.93 -18.26
C THR A 571 -46.89 -8.99 -18.03
N SER A 572 -46.08 -8.60 -19.01
CA SER A 572 -44.62 -8.57 -18.88
C SER A 572 -43.98 -7.32 -19.48
N VAL A 573 -42.81 -6.99 -18.94
CA VAL A 573 -41.93 -5.92 -19.41
C VAL A 573 -40.47 -6.39 -19.36
N GLU A 574 -39.70 -6.08 -20.40
CA GLU A 574 -38.26 -6.34 -20.44
C GLU A 574 -37.50 -5.05 -20.11
N LEU A 575 -36.47 -5.18 -19.26
CA LEU A 575 -35.68 -4.09 -18.74
C LEU A 575 -34.20 -4.31 -19.01
N ARG A 576 -33.46 -3.19 -19.10
CA ARG A 576 -32.00 -3.15 -19.04
C ARG A 576 -31.61 -2.30 -17.83
N LEU A 577 -30.70 -2.82 -17.00
CA LEU A 577 -30.10 -2.05 -15.92
C LEU A 577 -28.89 -1.30 -16.47
N THR A 578 -28.80 -0.02 -16.18
CA THR A 578 -27.64 0.81 -16.57
C THR A 578 -27.00 1.44 -15.33
N PRO A 579 -25.75 1.93 -15.41
CA PRO A 579 -25.13 2.63 -14.29
C PRO A 579 -25.93 3.87 -13.82
N GLU A 580 -26.67 4.52 -14.72
CA GLU A 580 -27.54 5.66 -14.40
C GLU A 580 -28.83 5.23 -13.71
N ASN A 581 -29.30 4.01 -13.96
CA ASN A 581 -30.48 3.45 -13.33
C ASN A 581 -30.32 1.95 -12.99
N PRO A 582 -29.53 1.64 -11.96
CA PRO A 582 -29.23 0.26 -11.58
C PRO A 582 -30.36 -0.36 -10.75
N THR A 583 -31.32 0.44 -10.26
CA THR A 583 -32.35 -0.01 -9.31
C THR A 583 -33.77 0.46 -9.68
N PRO A 584 -34.32 0.09 -10.85
CA PRO A 584 -35.65 0.51 -11.26
C PRO A 584 -36.76 -0.11 -10.39
N THR A 585 -37.87 0.62 -10.27
CA THR A 585 -39.13 0.13 -9.69
C THR A 585 -40.17 0.00 -10.79
N CYS A 586 -40.75 -1.20 -10.94
CA CYS A 586 -41.82 -1.51 -11.89
C CYS A 586 -43.17 -1.61 -11.21
N ARG A 587 -44.07 -0.67 -11.54
CA ARG A 587 -45.42 -0.61 -11.01
C ARG A 587 -46.43 -1.17 -12.00
N PHE A 588 -47.03 -2.30 -11.69
CA PHE A 588 -48.11 -2.92 -12.47
C PHE A 588 -49.48 -2.41 -11.99
N THR A 589 -50.41 -2.21 -12.91
CA THR A 589 -51.77 -1.71 -12.66
C THR A 589 -52.79 -2.65 -13.31
N ASN A 590 -53.75 -3.14 -12.53
CA ASN A 590 -54.85 -3.97 -13.01
C ASN A 590 -56.20 -3.39 -12.62
N VAL A 591 -57.19 -3.57 -13.49
CA VAL A 591 -58.60 -3.29 -13.19
C VAL A 591 -59.37 -4.59 -13.00
N TYR A 592 -60.23 -4.63 -11.98
CA TYR A 592 -61.17 -5.73 -11.79
C TYR A 592 -62.44 -5.47 -12.59
N VAL A 593 -62.83 -6.44 -13.43
CA VAL A 593 -64.05 -6.40 -14.22
C VAL A 593 -65.02 -7.45 -13.65
N PRO A 594 -66.11 -7.03 -12.98
CA PRO A 594 -67.09 -7.97 -12.46
C PRO A 594 -67.78 -8.75 -13.59
N ALA A 595 -68.13 -10.01 -13.33
CA ALA A 595 -68.85 -10.84 -14.29
C ALA A 595 -70.27 -10.31 -14.53
N GLY A 596 -70.77 -10.45 -15.76
CA GLY A 596 -72.19 -10.26 -16.05
C GLY A 596 -72.99 -11.48 -15.62
N THR A 597 -74.14 -11.34 -14.99
CA THR A 597 -74.97 -12.49 -14.57
C THR A 597 -76.29 -12.56 -15.33
N LEU A 598 -76.74 -13.78 -15.65
CA LEU A 598 -78.04 -14.04 -16.25
C LEU A 598 -78.82 -15.05 -15.42
N ASP A 599 -80.01 -14.64 -14.98
CA ASP A 599 -81.04 -15.51 -14.44
C ASP A 599 -82.17 -15.68 -15.47
N VAL A 600 -82.60 -16.92 -15.71
CA VAL A 600 -83.77 -17.19 -16.56
C VAL A 600 -84.82 -17.87 -15.70
N VAL A 601 -85.93 -17.19 -15.49
CA VAL A 601 -87.06 -17.64 -14.67
C VAL A 601 -88.24 -17.96 -15.59
N LYS A 602 -88.81 -19.14 -15.40
CA LYS A 602 -90.02 -19.58 -16.09
C LYS A 602 -91.17 -19.63 -15.09
N THR A 603 -92.21 -18.84 -15.31
CA THR A 603 -93.46 -18.86 -14.57
C THR A 603 -94.60 -19.44 -15.42
N THR A 604 -95.41 -20.30 -14.83
CA THR A 604 -96.46 -21.07 -15.51
C THR A 604 -97.60 -21.43 -14.54
N SER A 605 -98.64 -22.11 -15.03
CA SER A 605 -99.74 -22.58 -14.17
C SER A 605 -99.38 -23.86 -13.43
N GLY A 606 -99.82 -23.96 -12.16
CA GLY A 606 -99.80 -25.19 -11.37
C GLY A 606 -101.04 -26.07 -11.59
N ASP A 607 -101.98 -25.60 -12.41
CA ASP A 607 -103.18 -26.36 -12.77
C ASP A 607 -102.82 -27.49 -13.76
N GLN A 608 -102.88 -28.72 -13.27
CA GLN A 608 -102.53 -29.91 -14.04
C GLN A 608 -103.58 -30.27 -15.10
N GLU A 609 -104.81 -29.73 -15.02
CA GLU A 609 -105.82 -29.89 -16.06
C GLU A 609 -105.49 -29.02 -17.28
N LEU A 610 -104.97 -27.80 -17.04
CA LEU A 610 -104.53 -26.88 -18.09
C LEU A 610 -103.13 -27.19 -18.64
N ARG A 611 -102.28 -27.82 -17.82
CA ARG A 611 -100.89 -28.14 -18.15
C ARG A 611 -100.50 -29.56 -17.65
N PRO A 612 -100.92 -30.61 -18.38
CA PRO A 612 -100.63 -31.99 -18.00
C PRO A 612 -99.17 -32.38 -18.25
N ASP A 613 -98.47 -31.68 -19.15
CA ASP A 613 -97.08 -31.98 -19.53
C ASP A 613 -96.08 -30.95 -18.96
N ALA A 614 -94.79 -31.30 -19.00
CA ALA A 614 -93.73 -30.40 -18.54
C ALA A 614 -93.50 -29.24 -19.53
N ALA A 615 -93.45 -28.01 -19.02
CA ALA A 615 -92.98 -26.86 -19.80
C ALA A 615 -91.44 -26.89 -19.88
N ARG A 616 -90.88 -26.39 -20.98
CA ARG A 616 -89.44 -26.39 -21.25
C ARG A 616 -88.99 -24.99 -21.62
N VAL A 617 -87.91 -24.53 -21.01
CA VAL A 617 -87.20 -23.30 -21.40
C VAL A 617 -85.76 -23.65 -21.76
N LYS A 618 -85.26 -23.11 -22.86
CA LYS A 618 -83.87 -23.29 -23.30
C LYS A 618 -83.15 -21.94 -23.37
N LEU A 619 -81.95 -21.87 -22.83
CA LEU A 619 -81.00 -20.78 -22.95
C LEU A 619 -79.85 -21.22 -23.85
N GLU A 620 -79.47 -20.37 -24.80
CA GLU A 620 -78.30 -20.54 -25.67
C GLU A 620 -77.55 -19.20 -25.74
N CYS A 621 -76.25 -19.19 -25.47
CA CYS A 621 -75.41 -17.99 -25.57
C CYS A 621 -74.25 -18.19 -26.56
N ALA A 622 -73.72 -17.08 -27.08
CA ALA A 622 -72.68 -17.08 -28.10
C ALA A 622 -71.32 -17.62 -27.62
N ASP A 623 -71.10 -17.69 -26.30
CA ASP A 623 -69.92 -18.29 -25.67
C ASP A 623 -69.96 -19.83 -25.61
N GLY A 624 -71.05 -20.43 -26.13
CA GLY A 624 -71.28 -21.88 -26.13
C GLY A 624 -72.10 -22.37 -24.94
N THR A 625 -72.55 -21.49 -24.04
CA THR A 625 -73.44 -21.86 -22.94
C THR A 625 -74.78 -22.35 -23.50
N GLU A 626 -75.17 -23.59 -23.18
CA GLU A 626 -76.48 -24.15 -23.48
C GLU A 626 -77.11 -24.77 -22.22
N GLU A 627 -78.32 -24.35 -21.89
CA GLU A 627 -79.06 -24.86 -20.72
C GLU A 627 -80.50 -25.14 -21.09
N THR A 628 -81.06 -26.23 -20.56
CA THR A 628 -82.48 -26.57 -20.73
C THR A 628 -83.07 -26.91 -19.36
N GLY A 629 -84.17 -26.25 -19.03
CA GLY A 629 -84.93 -26.49 -17.81
C GLY A 629 -86.29 -27.07 -18.11
N GLU A 630 -86.68 -28.08 -17.34
CA GLU A 630 -88.03 -28.65 -17.37
C GLU A 630 -88.80 -28.23 -16.11
N ILE A 631 -90.05 -27.84 -16.29
CA ILE A 631 -90.96 -27.43 -15.23
C ILE A 631 -92.06 -28.49 -15.14
N ALA A 632 -91.95 -29.35 -14.12
CA ALA A 632 -92.84 -30.49 -13.95
C ALA A 632 -94.31 -30.05 -13.80
N PRO A 633 -95.30 -30.86 -14.22
CA PRO A 633 -96.72 -30.59 -13.99
C PRO A 633 -97.03 -30.28 -12.52
N GLY A 634 -97.78 -29.22 -12.26
CA GLY A 634 -98.10 -28.76 -10.89
C GLY A 634 -97.14 -27.74 -10.28
N GLN A 635 -95.95 -27.53 -10.88
CA GLN A 635 -95.06 -26.43 -10.47
C GLN A 635 -95.44 -25.12 -11.18
N THR A 636 -95.39 -24.02 -10.44
CA THR A 636 -95.73 -22.67 -10.95
C THR A 636 -94.52 -21.88 -11.39
N GLU A 637 -93.33 -22.24 -10.93
CA GLU A 637 -92.09 -21.50 -11.19
C GLU A 637 -90.86 -22.41 -11.14
N ALA A 638 -89.92 -22.18 -12.05
CA ALA A 638 -88.57 -22.71 -11.99
C ALA A 638 -87.57 -21.71 -12.58
N ALA A 639 -86.32 -21.76 -12.13
CA ALA A 639 -85.23 -21.00 -12.72
C ALA A 639 -84.17 -21.95 -13.30
N LEU A 640 -83.56 -21.56 -14.41
CA LEU A 640 -82.29 -22.16 -14.84
C LEU A 640 -81.20 -21.78 -13.82
N PRO A 641 -80.15 -22.60 -13.66
CA PRO A 641 -79.07 -22.22 -12.77
C PRO A 641 -78.42 -20.92 -13.28
N ARG A 642 -78.14 -19.98 -12.38
CA ARG A 642 -77.53 -18.68 -12.74
C ARG A 642 -76.26 -18.87 -13.55
N ARG A 643 -76.08 -18.10 -14.63
CA ARG A 643 -74.85 -18.08 -15.42
C ARG A 643 -74.11 -16.76 -15.20
N ALA A 644 -72.79 -16.83 -15.16
CA ALA A 644 -71.89 -15.70 -15.06
C ALA A 644 -70.99 -15.67 -16.31
N PHE A 645 -70.76 -14.49 -16.85
CA PHE A 645 -70.03 -14.26 -18.09
C PHE A 645 -68.90 -13.26 -17.83
N ASN A 646 -67.67 -13.71 -18.05
CA ASN A 646 -66.46 -12.90 -17.86
C ASN A 646 -66.11 -12.03 -19.08
N ASP A 647 -66.82 -12.24 -20.20
CA ASP A 647 -66.78 -11.41 -21.39
C ASP A 647 -68.21 -11.08 -21.83
N ASP A 648 -68.37 -9.97 -22.54
CA ASP A 648 -69.66 -9.59 -23.12
C ASP A 648 -70.13 -10.67 -24.10
N THR A 649 -71.38 -11.11 -23.93
CA THR A 649 -71.98 -12.16 -24.77
C THR A 649 -73.38 -11.79 -25.23
N THR A 650 -73.94 -12.60 -26.12
CA THR A 650 -75.35 -12.50 -26.52
C THR A 650 -76.04 -13.82 -26.26
N CYS A 651 -77.21 -13.77 -25.64
CA CYS A 651 -77.99 -14.93 -25.26
C CYS A 651 -79.38 -14.91 -25.92
N THR A 652 -79.93 -16.08 -26.18
CA THR A 652 -81.28 -16.29 -26.70
C THR A 652 -82.03 -17.23 -25.75
N VAL A 653 -83.26 -16.86 -25.41
CA VAL A 653 -84.17 -17.73 -24.64
C VAL A 653 -85.30 -18.20 -25.56
N THR A 654 -85.54 -19.51 -25.59
CA THR A 654 -86.64 -20.13 -26.32
C THR A 654 -87.51 -20.97 -25.40
N GLU A 655 -88.75 -21.20 -25.80
CA GLU A 655 -89.69 -22.11 -25.13
C GLU A 655 -89.97 -23.29 -26.09
N PRO A 656 -89.25 -24.42 -25.96
CA PRO A 656 -89.48 -25.57 -26.82
C PRO A 656 -90.81 -26.29 -26.58
N ALA A 657 -91.39 -26.17 -25.38
CA ALA A 657 -92.69 -26.75 -25.01
C ALA A 657 -93.34 -25.95 -23.89
N ASP A 658 -94.65 -25.68 -23.97
CA ASP A 658 -95.43 -25.00 -22.93
C ASP A 658 -96.15 -25.98 -21.98
N GLY A 659 -96.27 -27.25 -22.38
CA GLY A 659 -96.88 -28.34 -21.62
C GLY A 659 -98.41 -28.30 -21.57
N ALA A 660 -99.05 -27.49 -22.42
CA ALA A 660 -100.49 -27.24 -22.39
C ALA A 660 -101.34 -28.47 -22.77
N ALA A 661 -102.53 -28.59 -22.18
CA ALA A 661 -103.55 -29.53 -22.66
C ALA A 661 -104.03 -29.16 -24.08
N GLU A 662 -104.54 -30.14 -24.83
CA GLU A 662 -104.94 -29.97 -26.24
C GLU A 662 -106.00 -28.86 -26.44
N ASP A 663 -106.84 -28.61 -25.43
CA ASP A 663 -107.91 -27.61 -25.42
C ASP A 663 -107.60 -26.32 -24.64
N ALA A 664 -106.39 -26.20 -24.07
CA ALA A 664 -105.94 -24.98 -23.39
C ALA A 664 -105.34 -23.97 -24.38
N THR A 665 -105.67 -22.69 -24.22
CA THR A 665 -104.98 -21.60 -24.94
C THR A 665 -103.88 -21.03 -24.07
N VAL A 666 -102.66 -20.92 -24.61
CA VAL A 666 -101.50 -20.33 -23.93
C VAL A 666 -101.16 -18.96 -24.51
N THR A 667 -100.98 -17.98 -23.62
CA THR A 667 -100.32 -16.71 -23.96
C THR A 667 -98.95 -16.66 -23.28
N THR A 668 -97.88 -16.58 -24.08
CA THR A 668 -96.51 -16.45 -23.57
C THR A 668 -96.03 -15.01 -23.66
N THR A 669 -95.52 -14.47 -22.55
CA THR A 669 -94.82 -13.18 -22.50
C THR A 669 -93.41 -13.39 -21.96
N ALA A 670 -92.43 -12.65 -22.47
CA ALA A 670 -91.07 -12.64 -21.93
C ALA A 670 -90.63 -11.19 -21.66
N GLN A 671 -90.00 -10.97 -20.51
CA GLN A 671 -89.48 -9.66 -20.10
C GLN A 671 -88.04 -9.80 -19.63
N LEU A 672 -87.20 -8.82 -19.97
CA LEU A 672 -85.82 -8.68 -19.52
C LEU A 672 -85.71 -7.48 -18.57
N SER A 673 -85.16 -7.71 -17.39
CA SER A 673 -84.73 -6.68 -16.44
C SER A 673 -83.22 -6.69 -16.34
N VAL A 674 -82.57 -5.53 -16.42
CA VAL A 674 -81.12 -5.38 -16.24
C VAL A 674 -80.88 -4.49 -15.03
N ASP A 675 -80.00 -4.92 -14.12
CA ASP A 675 -79.61 -4.22 -12.89
C ASP A 675 -80.80 -3.82 -11.99
N GLY A 676 -81.89 -4.59 -12.05
CA GLY A 676 -83.12 -4.32 -11.30
C GLY A 676 -83.96 -3.16 -11.86
N GLY A 677 -83.69 -2.69 -13.08
CA GLY A 677 -84.49 -1.70 -13.79
C GLY A 677 -85.86 -2.21 -14.24
N ASP A 678 -86.66 -1.33 -14.84
CA ASP A 678 -88.02 -1.68 -15.31
C ASP A 678 -87.99 -2.81 -16.36
N PRO A 679 -88.83 -3.86 -16.23
CA PRO A 679 -88.85 -4.96 -17.19
C PRO A 679 -89.25 -4.51 -18.60
N VAL A 680 -88.41 -4.83 -19.59
CA VAL A 680 -88.65 -4.53 -21.01
C VAL A 680 -89.11 -5.80 -21.73
N PRO A 681 -90.19 -5.77 -22.55
CA PRO A 681 -90.61 -6.93 -23.33
C PRO A 681 -89.51 -7.41 -24.27
N VAL A 682 -89.25 -8.72 -24.29
CA VAL A 682 -88.34 -9.37 -25.22
C VAL A 682 -89.05 -10.45 -26.02
N THR A 683 -88.61 -10.68 -27.25
CA THR A 683 -89.16 -11.72 -28.12
C THR A 683 -88.36 -13.00 -27.95
N LEU A 684 -89.02 -14.10 -27.58
CA LEU A 684 -88.37 -15.42 -27.51
C LEU A 684 -87.74 -15.79 -28.87
N GLY A 685 -86.58 -16.43 -28.84
CA GLY A 685 -85.81 -16.77 -30.03
C GLY A 685 -85.04 -15.61 -30.68
N ARG A 686 -85.05 -14.41 -30.09
CA ARG A 686 -84.19 -13.29 -30.51
C ARG A 686 -83.05 -13.07 -29.50
N PRO A 687 -81.82 -12.79 -29.98
CA PRO A 687 -80.68 -12.56 -29.10
C PRO A 687 -80.81 -11.22 -28.37
N PHE A 688 -80.37 -11.20 -27.11
CA PHE A 688 -80.20 -10.01 -26.29
C PHE A 688 -78.78 -10.00 -25.67
N PRO A 689 -78.18 -8.82 -25.44
CA PRO A 689 -76.83 -8.74 -24.87
C PRO A 689 -76.84 -9.02 -23.36
N VAL A 690 -75.81 -9.71 -22.89
CA VAL A 690 -75.43 -9.80 -21.47
C VAL A 690 -74.02 -9.24 -21.37
N ARG A 691 -73.87 -8.10 -20.69
CA ARG A 691 -72.59 -7.41 -20.55
C ARG A 691 -71.98 -7.69 -19.19
N THR A 692 -70.65 -7.67 -19.16
CA THR A 692 -69.87 -7.69 -17.92
C THR A 692 -70.31 -6.57 -16.98
N GLY A 693 -70.28 -6.84 -15.67
CA GLY A 693 -70.73 -5.91 -14.64
C GLY A 693 -72.24 -5.72 -14.49
N GLN A 694 -73.07 -6.37 -15.32
CA GLN A 694 -74.54 -6.24 -15.26
C GLN A 694 -75.23 -7.50 -14.75
N SER A 695 -76.37 -7.35 -14.09
CA SER A 695 -77.26 -8.44 -13.68
C SER A 695 -78.54 -8.44 -14.53
N ALA A 696 -78.63 -9.37 -15.48
CA ALA A 696 -79.79 -9.60 -16.32
C ALA A 696 -80.71 -10.69 -15.77
N VAL A 697 -82.03 -10.44 -15.79
CA VAL A 697 -83.06 -11.42 -15.42
C VAL A 697 -84.09 -11.49 -16.54
N VAL A 698 -84.26 -12.67 -17.14
CA VAL A 698 -85.31 -12.93 -18.13
C VAL A 698 -86.42 -13.74 -17.46
N THR A 699 -87.63 -13.17 -17.41
CA THR A 699 -88.81 -13.88 -16.94
C THR A 699 -89.71 -14.24 -18.11
N VAL A 700 -89.95 -15.53 -18.33
CA VAL A 700 -90.89 -16.06 -19.31
C VAL A 700 -92.15 -16.51 -18.58
N THR A 701 -93.31 -16.02 -18.96
CA THR A 701 -94.59 -16.30 -18.29
C THR A 701 -95.58 -16.92 -19.27
N ASN A 702 -96.13 -18.08 -18.95
CA ASN A 702 -97.31 -18.61 -19.63
C ASN A 702 -98.57 -18.32 -18.82
N THR A 703 -99.59 -17.79 -19.48
CA THR A 703 -100.95 -17.70 -18.94
C THR A 703 -101.85 -18.65 -19.72
N PHE A 704 -102.58 -19.52 -19.00
CA PHE A 704 -103.45 -20.54 -19.58
C PHE A 704 -104.91 -20.14 -19.41
N THR A 705 -105.73 -20.42 -20.43
CA THR A 705 -107.19 -20.31 -20.35
C THR A 705 -107.83 -21.58 -20.92
N GLY A 706 -108.62 -22.29 -20.11
CA GLY A 706 -109.39 -23.48 -20.53
C GLY A 706 -110.90 -23.20 -20.71
N PRO A 707 -111.68 -24.14 -21.25
CA PRO A 707 -113.13 -24.01 -21.37
C PRO A 707 -113.83 -24.11 -20.00
N SER A 708 -114.64 -23.10 -19.66
CA SER A 708 -115.37 -22.98 -18.40
C SER A 708 -116.19 -24.24 -18.04
N PRO A 709 -115.95 -24.93 -16.91
CA PRO A 709 -116.77 -26.05 -16.46
C PRO A 709 -118.13 -25.59 -15.87
N THR A 710 -119.17 -26.40 -16.08
CA THR A 710 -120.54 -26.18 -15.57
C THR A 710 -120.61 -26.63 -14.09
N PRO A 711 -121.23 -25.85 -13.16
CA PRO A 711 -121.15 -26.14 -11.73
C PRO A 711 -121.93 -27.41 -11.34
N THR A 712 -121.30 -28.29 -10.55
CA THR A 712 -121.91 -29.50 -9.97
C THR A 712 -122.05 -29.33 -8.44
N PRO A 713 -123.19 -29.74 -7.82
CA PRO A 713 -123.60 -29.27 -6.50
C PRO A 713 -122.88 -29.92 -5.30
N THR A 714 -122.87 -29.10 -4.23
CA THR A 714 -122.34 -29.29 -2.87
C THR A 714 -122.87 -30.51 -2.12
N PRO A 715 -122.00 -31.29 -1.43
CA PRO A 715 -122.40 -32.11 -0.30
C PRO A 715 -122.02 -31.53 1.09
N THR A 716 -122.93 -31.89 2.01
CA THR A 716 -123.27 -31.49 3.39
C THR A 716 -122.23 -31.84 4.48
N PRO A 717 -122.17 -31.12 5.63
CA PRO A 717 -121.17 -31.29 6.69
C PRO A 717 -121.45 -32.41 7.69
N THR A 718 -120.39 -32.96 8.31
CA THR A 718 -120.44 -33.85 9.50
C THR A 718 -119.12 -33.77 10.30
N PRO A 719 -119.06 -34.17 11.60
CA PRO A 719 -118.76 -33.28 12.71
C PRO A 719 -117.43 -33.53 13.44
N THR A 720 -117.13 -32.57 14.34
CA THR A 720 -115.99 -32.43 15.24
C THR A 720 -115.77 -33.59 16.22
N PRO A 721 -114.50 -33.88 16.58
CA PRO A 721 -114.15 -34.10 17.98
C PRO A 721 -113.06 -33.15 18.50
N SER A 722 -113.21 -32.80 19.78
CA SER A 722 -112.33 -32.00 20.66
C SER A 722 -111.60 -32.96 21.62
N PRO A 723 -110.77 -32.48 22.56
CA PRO A 723 -109.44 -31.87 22.48
C PRO A 723 -108.35 -32.91 22.87
N THR A 724 -107.09 -32.53 23.10
CA THR A 724 -106.30 -32.83 24.34
C THR A 724 -104.78 -32.67 24.12
N GLU A 725 -104.26 -31.68 24.87
CA GLU A 725 -103.00 -31.50 25.59
C GLU A 725 -101.58 -31.60 25.00
N THR A 726 -100.84 -30.55 25.37
CA THR A 726 -99.41 -30.25 25.39
C THR A 726 -98.58 -31.28 26.17
N PRO A 727 -97.32 -31.53 25.75
CA PRO A 727 -96.23 -31.51 26.74
C PRO A 727 -94.95 -30.76 26.31
N THR A 728 -94.46 -30.01 27.30
CA THR A 728 -93.09 -29.64 27.74
C THR A 728 -91.83 -30.13 26.97
N PRO A 729 -90.76 -29.29 26.90
CA PRO A 729 -89.45 -29.66 26.34
C PRO A 729 -88.49 -30.28 27.38
N SER A 730 -87.37 -30.85 26.85
CA SER A 730 -86.12 -31.31 27.52
C SER A 730 -86.02 -32.84 27.73
N PRO A 731 -84.84 -33.50 27.67
CA PRO A 731 -83.46 -32.99 27.81
C PRO A 731 -82.38 -33.51 26.82
N SER A 732 -81.17 -32.96 26.96
CA SER A 732 -79.86 -33.39 26.41
C SER A 732 -79.39 -34.73 27.00
N PRO A 733 -78.67 -35.58 26.23
CA PRO A 733 -77.25 -35.91 26.47
C PRO A 733 -76.47 -36.20 25.14
N THR A 734 -75.20 -36.59 24.99
CA THR A 734 -73.89 -36.52 25.69
C THR A 734 -72.90 -37.32 24.79
N GLU A 735 -71.74 -36.72 24.45
CA GLU A 735 -70.36 -37.25 24.20
C GLU A 735 -70.05 -38.59 23.44
N THR A 736 -69.21 -38.59 22.37
CA THR A 736 -67.72 -38.86 22.28
C THR A 736 -67.43 -40.36 21.99
N PRO A 737 -66.39 -40.87 21.22
CA PRO A 737 -65.01 -40.38 21.05
C PRO A 737 -64.30 -40.46 19.68
N THR A 738 -63.14 -39.81 19.67
CA THR A 738 -61.98 -39.76 18.75
C THR A 738 -61.18 -41.08 18.68
N PRO A 739 -60.36 -41.28 17.63
CA PRO A 739 -59.01 -41.81 17.85
C PRO A 739 -57.86 -40.98 17.23
N THR A 740 -56.74 -41.11 17.96
CA THR A 740 -55.44 -40.43 18.00
C THR A 740 -54.51 -40.66 16.79
N PRO A 741 -53.44 -39.85 16.64
CA PRO A 741 -52.10 -40.48 16.62
C PRO A 741 -51.05 -39.80 17.55
N THR A 742 -50.69 -40.55 18.60
CA THR A 742 -49.37 -41.08 18.96
C THR A 742 -48.09 -40.24 18.72
N HIS A 743 -47.61 -39.66 19.83
CA HIS A 743 -46.23 -39.56 20.36
C HIS A 743 -45.04 -39.04 19.53
N THR A 744 -44.34 -38.05 20.12
CA THR A 744 -42.87 -38.00 20.14
C THR A 744 -42.41 -37.52 21.53
N PRO A 745 -41.45 -38.19 22.19
CA PRO A 745 -40.93 -37.80 23.50
C PRO A 745 -39.72 -36.85 23.44
N GLU A 746 -39.57 -36.16 24.57
CA GLU A 746 -38.60 -35.18 25.06
C GLU A 746 -37.17 -35.74 25.27
N PRO A 747 -36.14 -34.90 25.59
CA PRO A 747 -35.91 -34.51 27.01
C PRO A 747 -35.28 -33.10 27.30
N THR A 748 -35.88 -32.39 28.28
CA THR A 748 -35.32 -31.69 29.48
C THR A 748 -33.96 -30.95 29.49
N HIS A 749 -33.93 -29.67 29.95
CA HIS A 749 -33.57 -29.23 31.34
C HIS A 749 -33.46 -27.69 31.52
N SER A 750 -33.66 -27.25 32.77
CA SER A 750 -33.87 -25.90 33.40
C SER A 750 -32.53 -25.21 33.85
N PRO A 751 -32.46 -24.05 34.60
CA PRO A 751 -33.49 -23.11 35.09
C PRO A 751 -33.18 -21.58 35.13
N SER A 752 -34.25 -20.81 35.41
CA SER A 752 -34.37 -19.60 36.30
C SER A 752 -34.15 -18.17 35.79
N HIS A 753 -35.22 -17.34 35.84
CA HIS A 753 -35.31 -16.12 36.67
C HIS A 753 -36.73 -15.50 36.69
N PRO A 754 -37.23 -14.94 37.82
CA PRO A 754 -38.51 -14.23 37.90
C PRO A 754 -38.42 -12.73 38.31
N GLY A 755 -39.47 -11.99 37.96
CA GLY A 755 -39.90 -10.69 38.54
C GLY A 755 -39.21 -9.44 37.97
N GLU A 756 -39.73 -8.22 37.98
CA GLU A 756 -41.03 -7.56 38.22
C GLU A 756 -40.72 -6.04 38.00
N LEU A 757 -41.67 -5.18 37.57
CA LEU A 757 -41.46 -3.71 37.50
C LEU A 757 -41.60 -3.09 38.92
N PRO A 758 -40.84 -2.02 39.28
CA PRO A 758 -41.39 -0.67 39.12
C PRO A 758 -40.38 0.48 38.89
N ASP A 759 -40.96 1.65 38.61
CA ASP A 759 -40.41 3.00 38.49
C ASP A 759 -39.92 3.60 39.84
N THR A 760 -38.84 4.41 39.83
CA THR A 760 -38.64 5.64 40.65
C THR A 760 -37.26 6.29 40.41
N GLY A 761 -37.28 7.47 39.78
CA GLY A 761 -36.75 8.74 40.28
C GLY A 761 -35.35 8.91 40.93
N GLN A 762 -34.62 9.85 40.34
CA GLN A 762 -33.91 10.99 40.98
C GLN A 762 -32.44 10.88 41.45
N SER A 763 -31.63 11.69 40.75
CA SER A 763 -30.77 12.77 41.28
C SER A 763 -29.44 12.43 41.97
N SER A 764 -28.37 12.97 41.38
CA SER A 764 -27.22 13.70 41.97
C SER A 764 -26.09 13.62 40.92
N GLY A 765 -25.73 14.66 40.16
CA GLY A 765 -25.39 16.02 40.58
C GLY A 765 -23.87 16.15 40.61
N SER A 766 -23.28 16.81 39.60
CA SER A 766 -21.96 17.51 39.57
C SER A 766 -21.61 17.84 38.10
N MET A 767 -22.03 18.95 37.51
CA MET A 767 -21.39 20.29 37.48
C MET A 767 -19.87 20.35 37.23
N LEU A 768 -19.50 20.55 35.94
CA LEU A 768 -18.69 21.65 35.32
C LEU A 768 -17.20 21.88 35.76
N PRO A 769 -16.37 22.66 35.00
CA PRO A 769 -16.43 23.08 33.59
C PRO A 769 -15.08 23.11 32.78
N LEU A 770 -15.24 23.30 31.46
CA LEU A 770 -14.43 24.03 30.45
C LEU A 770 -12.96 24.45 30.71
N ALA A 771 -12.08 24.02 29.79
CA ALA A 771 -11.02 24.79 29.08
C ALA A 771 -10.42 23.87 27.99
N ALA A 772 -10.08 24.21 26.76
CA ALA A 772 -10.02 25.45 26.02
C ALA A 772 -10.12 25.10 24.51
N LEU A 773 -10.88 25.89 23.75
CA LEU A 773 -11.01 25.82 22.30
C LEU A 773 -10.54 27.18 21.76
N ALA A 774 -9.25 27.28 21.42
CA ALA A 774 -8.67 28.39 20.66
C ALA A 774 -7.22 28.03 20.27
N GLY A 775 -6.98 27.65 19.01
CA GLY A 775 -5.59 27.53 18.57
C GLY A 775 -5.23 26.80 17.29
N THR A 776 -6.07 26.67 16.25
CA THR A 776 -5.61 26.05 14.97
C THR A 776 -6.19 26.63 13.68
N LEU A 777 -6.92 27.75 13.70
CA LEU A 777 -7.49 28.38 12.48
C LEU A 777 -6.77 29.66 12.00
N ALA A 778 -5.56 29.94 12.49
CA ALA A 778 -4.79 31.12 12.07
C ALA A 778 -3.52 30.83 11.24
N LEU A 779 -3.14 29.56 11.04
CA LEU A 779 -1.89 29.20 10.32
C LEU A 779 -2.10 28.75 8.87
N ALA A 780 -3.30 28.34 8.46
CA ALA A 780 -3.59 27.99 7.06
C ALA A 780 -3.83 29.22 6.16
N GLY A 781 -4.32 30.34 6.73
CA GLY A 781 -4.58 31.57 5.97
C GLY A 781 -3.34 32.41 5.64
N LEU A 782 -2.26 32.28 6.42
CA LEU A 782 -1.04 33.09 6.23
C LEU A 782 -0.11 32.52 5.14
N VAL A 783 -0.14 31.20 4.92
CA VAL A 783 0.68 30.53 3.89
C VAL A 783 0.14 30.79 2.48
N LEU A 784 -1.19 30.89 2.31
CA LEU A 784 -1.80 31.15 1.00
C LEU A 784 -1.58 32.59 0.50
N LEU A 785 -1.43 33.57 1.41
CA LEU A 785 -1.15 34.98 1.06
C LEU A 785 0.33 35.24 0.69
N ILE A 786 1.27 34.40 1.14
CA ILE A 786 2.69 34.52 0.80
C ILE A 786 3.00 33.88 -0.56
N VAL A 787 2.30 32.80 -0.92
CA VAL A 787 2.48 32.11 -2.22
C VAL A 787 1.86 32.92 -3.38
N LEU A 788 0.74 33.61 -3.16
CA LEU A 788 0.11 34.45 -4.20
C LEU A 788 0.82 35.78 -4.45
N ARG A 789 1.71 36.23 -3.56
CA ARG A 789 2.50 37.47 -3.73
C ARG A 789 3.85 37.26 -4.44
N ARG A 790 4.34 36.02 -4.54
CA ARG A 790 5.59 35.68 -5.25
C ARG A 790 5.42 35.37 -6.75
N ARG A 791 4.18 35.21 -7.24
CA ARG A 791 3.91 34.98 -8.69
C ARG A 791 3.65 36.26 -9.50
N ARG A 792 3.95 37.45 -8.99
CA ARG A 792 3.79 38.74 -9.72
C ARG A 792 5.05 39.57 -9.90
N THR A 793 6.22 39.05 -9.52
CA THR A 793 7.52 39.65 -9.90
C THR A 793 8.55 38.54 -10.00
N GLY A 794 8.85 38.15 -11.24
CA GLY A 794 9.77 37.09 -11.63
C GLY A 794 9.60 36.85 -13.11
#